data_AF-A0A183H5Z4-F1
#
_entry.id   AF-A0A183H5Z4-F1
#
_cell.length_a   1.000
_cell.length_b   1.000
_cell.length_c   1.000
_cell.angle_alpha   90.00
_cell.angle_beta   90.00
_cell.angle_gamma   90.00
#
_symmetry.space_group_name_H-M   'P 1'
#
loop_
_entity.id
_entity.type
_entity.pdbx_description
1 polymer ?
#
loop_
_entity_poly.entity_id
_entity_poly.type
_entity_poly.pdbx_seq_one_letter_code
_entity_poly.pdbx_strand_id
1 'polypeptide(L)'
;MSFVFQSAGVPVVPWSGSNIFLSKEICERGKIDIEVSPELRAAACAKKIAYPVMIKASEGGGGKGIRLVRNESDFEVNFRRVQAEVAGGHIFLMHCLEGARHIEVQLLGDMYGEVIALRTRDCTVQRRCQKIIEEAPAIAAPLAVQRNMEADAVRLAKMVGYVSAGTVEYLFLPQTNEYFFLELNPRLQVEHPLSEMLTNVNLPAAQLQIAMGVPLQCISEVRLYYGKSRYGTDKIPFHLIYPHCDKHVVSVRITSEDPEENFRPASGEITNLNFRSTQFVWGYFSHVGAGSLHEFADSQFGHLFATGSTRNSDFTYRHLAISNMLNALQELQLQSKFPVTLPYLISLFKDSEFEQNKIDTTWLDRRIASKKRTIELPPLPMAVAYGSMLIAHSKITEAFSAFSNAISRGRILQPSDLTETHQVELIFDNIKYSVTATRTSNFEYMIKMNGRCVSVEYRELRNGTLLLKYKDRSHPCYMEEEPERYKVHIGRMQIIFEKENDPTLLRSSCAGKLLTYEAEDGELLLPGQIYASMESMKVVLDMRVKKIGGHFKKVAQPGQMLHPGTLVARLEAQNGLTVTKPIDFEDSFAEWTQNVTKKSPINMYFTNVVQEVHNVFDGYCKTEPTFSNYADSLVESLFSVLGDQLLPYEQMQQKLAVMKSRIKPKILNQLNEFLEVRADDFPVKKIRKAIEDYLNDLDPQKTKEEKMIFEPITRVLAKFEYGTEGHVALVLDDLLGHYYKSEIFFQEDQYDKSVTKLLCQICDTERCVRLICSHTKVSEKNLLAMKILRRISNNRRLILRISPVLEKIASFVK
;
A
#
# COMPACT_ATOMS: atom_id res chain seq x y z
N MET A 1 32.17 -28.07 -12.81
CA MET A 1 31.41 -28.86 -11.81
C MET A 1 30.72 -30.07 -12.40
N SER A 2 29.91 -29.96 -13.47
CA SER A 2 29.16 -31.11 -14.04
C SER A 2 30.02 -32.33 -14.40
N PHE A 3 31.26 -32.12 -14.86
CA PHE A 3 32.25 -33.20 -15.05
C PHE A 3 32.57 -33.97 -13.77
N VAL A 4 32.74 -33.28 -12.64
CA VAL A 4 33.03 -33.89 -11.33
C VAL A 4 31.81 -34.68 -10.84
N PHE A 5 30.61 -34.11 -10.96
CA PHE A 5 29.37 -34.75 -10.53
C PHE A 5 29.07 -36.05 -11.29
N GLN A 6 29.15 -36.04 -12.62
CA GLN A 6 28.92 -37.25 -13.40
C GLN A 6 29.99 -38.31 -13.15
N SER A 7 31.24 -37.89 -12.89
CA SER A 7 32.33 -38.80 -12.51
C SER A 7 32.17 -39.38 -11.09
N ALA A 8 31.46 -38.66 -10.21
CA ALA A 8 31.09 -39.11 -8.86
C ALA A 8 29.78 -39.92 -8.82
N GLY A 9 29.23 -40.28 -9.99
CA GLY A 9 28.01 -41.06 -10.13
C GLY A 9 26.73 -40.31 -9.75
N VAL A 10 26.78 -38.97 -9.63
CA VAL A 10 25.59 -38.16 -9.37
C VAL A 10 24.91 -37.84 -10.71
N PRO A 11 23.58 -38.05 -10.85
CA PRO A 11 22.87 -37.70 -12.08
C PRO A 11 23.01 -36.20 -12.38
N VAL A 12 23.37 -35.86 -13.62
CA VAL A 12 23.45 -34.48 -14.10
C VAL A 12 22.42 -34.29 -15.22
N VAL A 13 21.91 -33.07 -15.38
CA VAL A 13 21.02 -32.75 -16.49
C VAL A 13 21.73 -33.07 -17.81
N PRO A 14 21.08 -33.70 -18.80
CA PRO A 14 21.69 -33.93 -20.11
C PRO A 14 22.25 -32.61 -20.67
N TRP A 15 23.52 -32.60 -20.98
CA TRP A 15 24.25 -31.41 -21.39
C TRP A 15 25.30 -31.75 -22.45
N SER A 16 25.90 -30.76 -23.08
CA SER A 16 26.78 -30.99 -24.23
C SER A 16 28.09 -31.69 -23.83
N GLY A 17 28.43 -31.70 -22.54
CA GLY A 17 29.49 -32.50 -21.94
C GLY A 17 29.05 -33.83 -21.32
N SER A 18 27.82 -34.31 -21.57
CA SER A 18 27.38 -35.64 -21.13
C SER A 18 28.28 -36.74 -21.71
N ASN A 19 28.53 -37.76 -20.87
CA ASN A 19 29.42 -38.90 -21.14
C ASN A 19 30.92 -38.56 -21.27
N ILE A 20 31.34 -37.42 -20.74
CA ILE A 20 32.76 -37.03 -20.70
C ILE A 20 33.24 -37.10 -19.25
N PHE A 21 33.91 -38.17 -18.87
CA PHE A 21 34.31 -38.39 -17.47
C PHE A 21 35.73 -37.90 -17.19
N LEU A 22 35.98 -37.45 -15.96
CA LEU A 22 37.33 -37.23 -15.46
C LEU A 22 38.00 -38.58 -15.19
N SER A 23 39.33 -38.64 -15.24
CA SER A 23 40.05 -39.87 -14.91
C SER A 23 39.91 -40.20 -13.42
N LYS A 24 39.86 -41.50 -13.08
CA LYS A 24 39.72 -41.98 -11.70
C LYS A 24 40.82 -41.41 -10.77
N GLU A 25 42.04 -41.27 -11.26
CA GLU A 25 43.16 -40.71 -10.49
C GLU A 25 42.95 -39.26 -10.07
N ILE A 26 42.27 -38.44 -10.90
CA ILE A 26 41.93 -37.05 -10.58
C ILE A 26 40.82 -37.01 -9.53
N CYS A 27 39.88 -37.96 -9.59
CA CYS A 27 38.80 -38.09 -8.62
C CYS A 27 39.27 -38.61 -7.24
N GLU A 28 40.30 -39.45 -7.20
CA GLU A 28 40.78 -40.10 -5.98
C GLU A 28 41.85 -39.29 -5.21
N ARG A 29 42.52 -38.32 -5.86
CA ARG A 29 43.66 -37.58 -5.25
C ARG A 29 43.31 -36.52 -4.20
N GLY A 30 42.03 -36.21 -3.97
CA GLY A 30 41.58 -35.38 -2.83
C GLY A 30 42.36 -34.07 -2.58
N LYS A 31 42.94 -33.46 -3.62
CA LYS A 31 43.74 -32.23 -3.55
C LYS A 31 43.23 -31.18 -4.55
N ILE A 32 43.49 -29.93 -4.20
CA ILE A 32 42.64 -28.74 -4.35
C ILE A 32 42.45 -28.19 -5.79
N ASP A 33 43.09 -28.73 -6.84
CA ASP A 33 42.96 -28.18 -8.20
C ASP A 33 42.59 -29.27 -9.22
N ILE A 34 41.28 -29.52 -9.38
CA ILE A 34 40.76 -30.32 -10.50
C ILE A 34 40.77 -29.43 -11.75
N GLU A 35 41.87 -29.45 -12.51
CA GLU A 35 41.97 -28.72 -13.77
C GLU A 35 41.36 -29.53 -14.92
N VAL A 36 40.29 -29.00 -15.52
CA VAL A 36 39.69 -29.56 -16.73
C VAL A 36 40.46 -29.03 -17.94
N SER A 37 41.06 -29.93 -18.73
CA SER A 37 41.88 -29.57 -19.89
C SER A 37 41.08 -28.78 -20.96
N PRO A 38 41.73 -27.88 -21.73
CA PRO A 38 41.07 -27.14 -22.81
C PRO A 38 40.37 -28.04 -23.84
N GLU A 39 40.92 -29.22 -24.12
CA GLU A 39 40.35 -30.18 -25.08
C GLU A 39 39.01 -30.74 -24.57
N LEU A 40 38.91 -31.06 -23.28
CA LEU A 40 37.66 -31.51 -22.66
C LEU A 40 36.60 -30.42 -22.68
N ARG A 41 37.00 -29.16 -22.44
CA ARG A 41 36.08 -28.00 -22.53
C ARG A 41 35.57 -27.82 -23.96
N ALA A 42 36.45 -27.87 -24.95
CA ALA A 42 36.08 -27.75 -26.36
C ALA A 42 35.14 -28.89 -26.80
N ALA A 43 35.43 -30.13 -26.41
CA ALA A 43 34.58 -31.29 -26.71
C ALA A 43 33.16 -31.15 -26.12
N ALA A 44 33.06 -30.59 -24.91
CA ALA A 44 31.77 -30.32 -24.28
C ALA A 44 31.01 -29.14 -24.91
N CYS A 45 31.61 -28.31 -25.75
CA CYS A 45 30.91 -27.24 -26.47
C CYS A 45 30.40 -27.68 -27.86
N ALA A 46 30.86 -28.84 -28.37
CA ALA A 46 30.65 -29.26 -29.75
C ALA A 46 29.39 -30.13 -29.98
N LYS A 47 28.76 -30.68 -28.93
CA LYS A 47 27.61 -31.60 -29.08
C LYS A 47 26.28 -30.85 -29.17
N LYS A 48 25.43 -31.26 -30.12
CA LYS A 48 24.01 -30.85 -30.18
C LYS A 48 23.18 -31.65 -29.14
N ILE A 49 22.15 -31.00 -28.61
CA ILE A 49 21.18 -31.57 -27.66
C ILE A 49 19.78 -31.35 -28.23
N ALA A 50 18.84 -32.24 -27.90
CA ALA A 50 17.44 -32.07 -28.26
C ALA A 50 16.80 -30.84 -27.59
N TYR A 51 15.98 -30.12 -28.35
CA TYR A 51 15.18 -28.99 -27.87
C TYR A 51 14.06 -29.44 -26.92
N PRO A 52 13.62 -28.58 -25.98
CA PRO A 52 14.15 -27.26 -25.68
C PRO A 52 15.53 -27.31 -24.99
N VAL A 53 16.41 -26.34 -25.30
CA VAL A 53 17.76 -26.24 -24.71
C VAL A 53 17.95 -24.90 -24.01
N MET A 54 18.77 -24.92 -22.97
CA MET A 54 19.34 -23.74 -22.32
C MET A 54 20.76 -23.52 -22.85
N ILE A 55 21.01 -22.37 -23.46
CA ILE A 55 22.36 -21.86 -23.74
C ILE A 55 22.86 -21.21 -22.47
N LYS A 56 24.03 -21.61 -21.97
CA LYS A 56 24.63 -21.08 -20.74
C LYS A 56 26.10 -20.74 -20.93
N ALA A 57 26.52 -19.57 -20.46
CA ALA A 57 27.93 -19.24 -20.26
C ALA A 57 28.41 -19.73 -18.89
N SER A 58 29.59 -20.35 -18.80
CA SER A 58 30.11 -20.91 -17.55
C SER A 58 30.46 -19.87 -16.49
N GLU A 59 30.81 -18.66 -16.91
CA GLU A 59 31.19 -17.53 -16.06
C GLU A 59 29.98 -16.63 -15.71
N GLY A 60 28.79 -16.99 -16.19
CA GLY A 60 27.55 -16.27 -15.95
C GLY A 60 26.96 -16.56 -14.57
N GLY A 61 27.05 -15.60 -13.64
CA GLY A 61 26.39 -15.68 -12.34
C GLY A 61 25.00 -15.01 -12.33
N GLY A 62 24.07 -15.56 -11.52
CA GLY A 62 22.79 -14.89 -11.20
C GLY A 62 21.87 -14.63 -12.40
N GLY A 63 21.80 -15.56 -13.35
CA GLY A 63 20.92 -15.47 -14.53
C GLY A 63 21.53 -14.79 -15.77
N LYS A 64 22.75 -14.23 -15.68
CA LYS A 64 23.46 -13.63 -16.83
C LYS A 64 24.03 -14.70 -17.75
N GLY A 65 23.97 -14.48 -19.07
CA GLY A 65 24.50 -15.43 -20.05
C GLY A 65 23.68 -16.71 -20.19
N ILE A 66 22.37 -16.65 -19.89
CA ILE A 66 21.45 -17.78 -19.96
C ILE A 66 20.31 -17.47 -20.92
N ARG A 67 20.02 -18.36 -21.88
CA ARG A 67 18.87 -18.23 -22.79
C ARG A 67 18.19 -19.57 -23.08
N LEU A 68 16.86 -19.57 -23.01
CA LEU A 68 16.02 -20.69 -23.45
C LEU A 68 15.84 -20.63 -24.97
N VAL A 69 16.03 -21.76 -25.64
CA VAL A 69 15.79 -21.92 -27.07
C VAL A 69 14.88 -23.13 -27.28
N ARG A 70 13.73 -22.91 -27.92
CA ARG A 70 12.71 -23.96 -28.14
C ARG A 70 12.80 -24.63 -29.51
N ASN A 71 13.44 -23.99 -30.48
CA ASN A 71 13.55 -24.45 -31.87
C ASN A 71 14.90 -24.00 -32.47
N GLU A 72 15.32 -24.62 -33.58
CA GLU A 72 16.60 -24.32 -34.24
C GLU A 72 16.67 -22.86 -34.76
N SER A 73 15.55 -22.29 -35.22
CA SER A 73 15.52 -20.93 -35.78
C SER A 73 15.90 -19.85 -34.78
N ASP A 74 15.62 -20.05 -33.50
CA ASP A 74 15.93 -19.10 -32.43
C ASP A 74 17.36 -19.25 -31.90
N PHE A 75 18.09 -20.32 -32.26
CA PHE A 75 19.37 -20.68 -31.65
C PHE A 75 20.45 -19.63 -31.91
N GLU A 76 20.68 -19.26 -33.18
CA GLU A 76 21.79 -18.40 -33.57
C GLU A 76 21.69 -17.01 -32.92
N VAL A 77 20.50 -16.42 -32.92
CA VAL A 77 20.23 -15.12 -32.30
C VAL A 77 20.48 -15.16 -30.80
N ASN A 78 19.98 -16.19 -30.11
CA ASN A 78 20.15 -16.30 -28.66
C ASN A 78 21.58 -16.67 -28.26
N PHE A 79 22.29 -17.46 -29.07
CA PHE A 79 23.71 -17.77 -28.86
C PHE A 79 24.57 -16.50 -28.93
N ARG A 80 24.38 -15.67 -29.97
CA ARG A 80 25.08 -14.38 -30.11
C ARG A 80 24.79 -13.44 -28.94
N ARG A 81 23.55 -13.43 -28.44
CA ARG A 81 23.18 -12.66 -27.24
C ARG A 81 23.94 -13.12 -25.99
N VAL A 82 24.02 -14.43 -25.74
CA VAL A 82 24.81 -14.97 -24.61
C VAL A 82 26.29 -14.61 -24.76
N GLN A 83 26.85 -14.71 -25.96
CA GLN A 83 28.23 -14.33 -26.24
C GLN A 83 28.50 -12.84 -26.02
N ALA A 84 27.55 -11.98 -26.36
CA ALA A 84 27.64 -10.54 -26.10
C ALA A 84 27.52 -10.21 -24.60
N GLU A 85 26.68 -10.94 -23.85
CA GLU A 85 26.53 -10.76 -22.40
C GLU A 85 27.77 -11.19 -21.61
N VAL A 86 28.43 -12.29 -22.03
CA VAL A 86 29.60 -12.85 -21.36
C VAL A 86 30.72 -13.03 -22.38
N ALA A 87 31.37 -11.92 -22.72
CA ALA A 87 32.45 -11.90 -23.70
C ALA A 87 33.63 -12.77 -23.26
N GLY A 88 34.03 -13.72 -24.11
CA GLY A 88 35.15 -14.63 -23.85
C GLY A 88 34.83 -15.81 -22.93
N GLY A 89 33.60 -15.93 -22.42
CA GLY A 89 33.18 -17.06 -21.60
C GLY A 89 32.93 -18.33 -22.42
N HIS A 90 33.11 -19.49 -21.80
CA HIS A 90 32.80 -20.76 -22.46
C HIS A 90 31.28 -21.01 -22.43
N ILE A 91 30.70 -21.29 -23.61
CA ILE A 91 29.26 -21.53 -23.76
C ILE A 91 29.01 -23.03 -23.91
N PHE A 92 28.11 -23.57 -23.08
CA PHE A 92 27.65 -24.94 -23.17
C PHE A 92 26.12 -25.01 -23.29
N LEU A 93 25.63 -26.15 -23.76
CA LEU A 93 24.21 -26.41 -23.91
C LEU A 93 23.75 -27.38 -22.83
N MET A 94 22.56 -27.16 -22.29
CA MET A 94 21.93 -28.03 -21.31
C MET A 94 20.47 -28.23 -21.68
N HIS A 95 19.96 -29.46 -21.58
CA HIS A 95 18.56 -29.74 -21.85
C HIS A 95 17.66 -28.99 -20.84
N CYS A 96 16.56 -28.43 -21.32
CA CYS A 96 15.60 -27.73 -20.47
C CYS A 96 14.56 -28.72 -19.95
N LEU A 97 14.70 -29.16 -18.69
CA LEU A 97 13.72 -30.04 -18.05
C LEU A 97 12.43 -29.26 -17.74
N GLU A 98 11.32 -29.67 -18.36
CA GLU A 98 9.99 -29.11 -18.11
C GLU A 98 9.30 -29.82 -16.93
N GLY A 99 8.40 -29.11 -16.22
CA GLY A 99 7.68 -29.67 -15.06
C GLY A 99 8.57 -29.93 -13.83
N ALA A 100 9.82 -29.47 -13.84
CA ALA A 100 10.76 -29.66 -12.75
C ALA A 100 10.54 -28.69 -11.58
N ARG A 101 10.85 -29.18 -10.38
CA ARG A 101 11.07 -28.41 -9.16
C ARG A 101 12.54 -28.01 -9.05
N HIS A 102 12.80 -26.84 -8.49
CA HIS A 102 14.15 -26.40 -8.14
C HIS A 102 14.36 -26.67 -6.65
N ILE A 103 15.15 -27.69 -6.33
CA ILE A 103 15.43 -28.11 -4.95
C ILE A 103 16.91 -27.91 -4.64
N GLU A 104 17.19 -27.40 -3.45
CA GLU A 104 18.54 -27.13 -3.00
C GLU A 104 18.87 -27.91 -1.75
N VAL A 105 20.15 -28.22 -1.54
CA VAL A 105 20.69 -28.75 -0.29
C VAL A 105 21.67 -27.76 0.29
N GLN A 106 21.42 -27.30 1.52
CA GLN A 106 22.39 -26.50 2.27
C GLN A 106 23.53 -27.39 2.74
N LEU A 107 24.76 -27.00 2.42
CA LEU A 107 25.98 -27.65 2.90
C LEU A 107 26.71 -26.76 3.91
N LEU A 108 27.43 -27.42 4.82
CA LEU A 108 28.39 -26.78 5.70
C LEU A 108 29.60 -27.71 5.86
N GLY A 109 30.78 -27.25 5.45
CA GLY A 109 32.04 -28.03 5.51
C GLY A 109 33.11 -27.37 6.37
N ASP A 110 33.85 -28.14 7.15
CA ASP A 110 35.04 -27.64 7.88
C ASP A 110 36.35 -27.85 7.10
N MET A 111 37.43 -27.29 7.67
CA MET A 111 38.79 -27.41 7.12
C MET A 111 39.40 -28.81 7.26
N TYR A 112 38.70 -29.75 7.90
CA TYR A 112 39.21 -31.09 8.21
C TYR A 112 38.56 -32.18 7.33
N GLY A 113 37.80 -31.76 6.31
CA GLY A 113 37.17 -32.65 5.34
C GLY A 113 35.79 -33.18 5.77
N GLU A 114 35.25 -32.71 6.89
CA GLU A 114 33.89 -33.05 7.29
C GLU A 114 32.90 -32.08 6.67
N VAL A 115 31.81 -32.62 6.12
CA VAL A 115 30.74 -31.84 5.46
C VAL A 115 29.41 -32.45 5.86
N ILE A 116 28.46 -31.59 6.22
CA ILE A 116 27.10 -31.95 6.59
C ILE A 116 26.07 -31.26 5.69
N ALA A 117 24.90 -31.89 5.56
CA ALA A 117 23.72 -31.29 4.97
C ALA A 117 22.80 -30.69 6.05
N LEU A 118 22.34 -29.46 5.83
CA LEU A 118 21.42 -28.73 6.70
C LEU A 118 20.06 -28.56 6.03
N ARG A 119 19.51 -29.71 5.60
CA ARG A 119 18.20 -29.87 4.94
C ARG A 119 18.12 -29.33 3.52
N THR A 120 16.99 -29.67 2.91
CA THR A 120 16.57 -29.21 1.60
C THR A 120 15.78 -27.90 1.64
N ARG A 121 15.82 -27.14 0.56
CA ARG A 121 14.92 -26.00 0.28
C ARG A 121 14.26 -26.19 -1.08
N ASP A 122 12.99 -25.82 -1.21
CA ASP A 122 12.27 -25.72 -2.48
C ASP A 122 12.25 -24.25 -2.91
N CYS A 123 12.99 -23.94 -3.98
CA CYS A 123 13.08 -22.61 -4.57
C CYS A 123 12.36 -22.57 -5.92
N THR A 124 11.35 -23.42 -6.14
CA THR A 124 10.67 -23.58 -7.45
C THR A 124 10.00 -22.31 -7.95
N VAL A 125 9.46 -21.46 -7.06
CA VAL A 125 8.78 -20.22 -7.46
C VAL A 125 9.80 -19.17 -7.87
N GLN A 126 10.07 -19.14 -9.17
CA GLN A 126 11.04 -18.23 -9.78
C GLN A 126 10.42 -17.50 -10.97
N ARG A 127 10.89 -16.29 -11.25
CA ARG A 127 10.60 -15.55 -12.48
C ARG A 127 11.92 -15.23 -13.16
N ARG A 128 12.10 -15.63 -14.43
CA ARG A 128 13.36 -15.38 -15.18
C ARG A 128 14.62 -15.74 -14.36
N CYS A 129 14.57 -16.89 -13.68
CA CYS A 129 15.63 -17.37 -12.79
C CYS A 129 15.88 -16.53 -11.51
N GLN A 130 15.02 -15.55 -11.20
CA GLN A 130 15.00 -14.85 -9.91
C GLN A 130 14.05 -15.58 -8.94
N LYS A 131 14.56 -16.02 -7.79
CA LYS A 131 13.75 -16.66 -6.73
C LYS A 131 12.82 -15.62 -6.09
N ILE A 132 11.59 -16.00 -5.78
CA ILE A 132 10.57 -15.08 -5.21
C ILE A 132 10.01 -15.62 -3.89
N ILE A 133 9.59 -16.89 -3.89
CA ILE A 133 9.14 -17.62 -2.71
C ILE A 133 10.03 -18.85 -2.57
N GLU A 134 10.52 -19.07 -1.37
CA GLU A 134 11.33 -20.23 -1.04
C GLU A 134 10.73 -20.94 0.18
N GLU A 135 10.77 -22.27 0.19
CA GLU A 135 10.20 -23.08 1.25
C GLU A 135 11.23 -24.08 1.78
N ALA A 136 11.12 -24.47 3.04
CA ALA A 136 11.96 -25.50 3.63
C ALA A 136 11.20 -26.28 4.70
N PRO A 137 11.30 -27.63 4.76
CA PRO A 137 12.04 -28.49 3.83
C PRO A 137 11.35 -28.60 2.45
N ALA A 138 12.03 -29.19 1.46
CA ALA A 138 11.49 -29.37 0.11
C ALA A 138 10.46 -30.51 0.05
N ILE A 139 9.25 -30.28 0.60
CA ILE A 139 8.21 -31.32 0.74
C ILE A 139 7.63 -31.82 -0.59
N ALA A 140 7.96 -31.17 -1.71
CA ALA A 140 7.62 -31.66 -3.05
C ALA A 140 8.33 -32.99 -3.38
N ALA A 141 9.54 -33.21 -2.82
CA ALA A 141 10.24 -34.47 -2.95
C ALA A 141 9.91 -35.40 -1.75
N PRO A 142 9.67 -36.70 -1.98
CA PRO A 142 9.54 -37.67 -0.89
C PRO A 142 10.80 -37.71 -0.01
N LEU A 143 10.64 -38.04 1.27
CA LEU A 143 11.75 -38.02 2.24
C LEU A 143 12.95 -38.89 1.80
N ALA A 144 12.69 -40.03 1.17
CA ALA A 144 13.74 -40.90 0.64
C ALA A 144 14.58 -40.19 -0.44
N VAL A 145 13.93 -39.44 -1.33
CA VAL A 145 14.59 -38.67 -2.39
C VAL A 145 15.40 -37.51 -1.79
N GLN A 146 14.83 -36.79 -0.82
CA GLN A 146 15.56 -35.72 -0.11
C GLN A 146 16.85 -36.24 0.53
N ARG A 147 16.79 -37.42 1.19
CA ARG A 147 17.98 -38.05 1.79
C ARG A 147 19.04 -38.42 0.76
N ASN A 148 18.62 -38.88 -0.42
CA ASN A 148 19.56 -39.19 -1.50
C ASN A 148 20.23 -37.92 -2.04
N MET A 149 19.46 -36.84 -2.25
CA MET A 149 20.00 -35.52 -2.65
C MET A 149 21.02 -35.00 -1.63
N GLU A 150 20.72 -35.11 -0.34
CA GLU A 150 21.62 -34.69 0.75
C GLU A 150 22.90 -35.53 0.77
N ALA A 151 22.79 -36.86 0.66
CA ALA A 151 23.93 -37.76 0.64
C ALA A 151 24.85 -37.54 -0.58
N ASP A 152 24.26 -37.32 -1.76
CA ASP A 152 24.99 -37.00 -2.99
C ASP A 152 25.70 -35.64 -2.89
N ALA A 153 25.03 -34.63 -2.33
CA ALA A 153 25.60 -33.30 -2.13
C ALA A 153 26.80 -33.35 -1.16
N VAL A 154 26.66 -34.06 -0.03
CA VAL A 154 27.75 -34.24 0.95
C VAL A 154 28.91 -35.02 0.35
N ARG A 155 28.65 -36.13 -0.34
CA ARG A 155 29.69 -36.97 -0.96
C ARG A 155 30.56 -36.14 -1.90
N LEU A 156 29.93 -35.31 -2.74
CA LEU A 156 30.66 -34.47 -3.67
C LEU A 156 31.40 -33.32 -2.96
N ALA A 157 30.76 -32.65 -2.01
CA ALA A 157 31.41 -31.57 -1.29
C ALA A 157 32.68 -32.06 -0.54
N LYS A 158 32.65 -33.27 0.02
CA LYS A 158 33.85 -33.92 0.58
C LYS A 158 34.91 -34.19 -0.50
N MET A 159 34.51 -34.68 -1.66
CA MET A 159 35.41 -34.99 -2.78
C MET A 159 36.20 -33.76 -3.27
N VAL A 160 35.57 -32.58 -3.30
CA VAL A 160 36.22 -31.33 -3.72
C VAL A 160 36.88 -30.56 -2.56
N GLY A 161 36.88 -31.12 -1.34
CA GLY A 161 37.43 -30.46 -0.16
C GLY A 161 36.71 -29.15 0.19
N TYR A 162 35.39 -29.12 0.06
CA TYR A 162 34.59 -27.91 0.25
C TYR A 162 34.64 -27.40 1.70
N VAL A 163 34.85 -26.10 1.89
CA VAL A 163 34.92 -25.44 3.20
C VAL A 163 33.90 -24.30 3.25
N SER A 164 33.36 -24.04 4.45
CA SER A 164 32.32 -23.02 4.72
C SER A 164 30.92 -23.46 4.25
N ALA A 165 29.99 -22.50 4.16
CA ALA A 165 28.64 -22.75 3.68
C ALA A 165 28.61 -22.84 2.14
N GLY A 166 27.80 -23.74 1.61
CA GLY A 166 27.59 -23.91 0.18
C GLY A 166 26.19 -24.41 -0.11
N THR A 167 25.78 -24.39 -1.37
CA THR A 167 24.49 -24.95 -1.77
C THR A 167 24.63 -25.76 -3.04
N VAL A 168 24.13 -27.00 -3.02
CA VAL A 168 23.97 -27.82 -4.22
C VAL A 168 22.54 -27.67 -4.71
N GLU A 169 22.37 -27.25 -5.96
CA GLU A 169 21.08 -27.09 -6.62
C GLU A 169 20.78 -28.29 -7.51
N TYR A 170 19.53 -28.73 -7.47
CA TYR A 170 18.98 -29.85 -8.23
C TYR A 170 17.70 -29.44 -8.96
N LEU A 171 17.48 -30.06 -10.12
CA LEU A 171 16.17 -30.13 -10.77
C LEU A 171 15.53 -31.47 -10.44
N PHE A 172 14.36 -31.45 -9.81
CA PHE A 172 13.61 -32.64 -9.41
C PHE A 172 12.34 -32.79 -10.26
N LEU A 173 12.07 -33.99 -10.78
CA LEU A 173 10.88 -34.32 -11.55
C LEU A 173 9.89 -35.09 -10.66
N PRO A 174 8.79 -34.46 -10.20
CA PRO A 174 7.83 -35.12 -9.30
C PRO A 174 7.17 -36.37 -9.89
N GLN A 175 7.05 -36.44 -11.22
CA GLN A 175 6.38 -37.55 -11.92
C GLN A 175 7.20 -38.85 -11.87
N THR A 176 8.53 -38.75 -11.93
CA THR A 176 9.44 -39.91 -11.98
C THR A 176 10.23 -40.10 -10.69
N ASN A 177 10.18 -39.13 -9.77
CA ASN A 177 11.04 -39.02 -8.59
C ASN A 177 12.54 -38.92 -8.91
N GLU A 178 12.89 -38.58 -10.15
CA GLU A 178 14.28 -38.37 -10.55
C GLU A 178 14.74 -36.96 -10.20
N TYR A 179 16.03 -36.81 -9.91
CA TYR A 179 16.65 -35.52 -9.72
C TYR A 179 17.98 -35.45 -10.44
N PHE A 180 18.33 -34.24 -10.87
CA PHE A 180 19.50 -33.97 -11.67
C PHE A 180 20.24 -32.79 -11.07
N PHE A 181 21.54 -32.93 -10.88
CA PHE A 181 22.40 -31.84 -10.45
C PHE A 181 22.39 -30.71 -11.47
N LEU A 182 22.24 -29.49 -10.94
CA LEU A 182 22.27 -28.25 -11.70
C LEU A 182 23.60 -27.52 -11.51
N GLU A 183 23.88 -27.07 -10.29
CA GLU A 183 25.11 -26.34 -9.94
C GLU A 183 25.42 -26.40 -8.44
N LEU A 184 26.66 -26.05 -8.08
CA LEU A 184 27.06 -25.83 -6.69
C LEU A 184 27.42 -24.36 -6.56
N ASN A 185 26.67 -23.63 -5.74
CA ASN A 185 26.89 -22.23 -5.44
C ASN A 185 27.89 -22.10 -4.26
N PRO A 186 29.12 -21.61 -4.49
CA PRO A 186 30.20 -21.65 -3.51
C PRO A 186 30.13 -20.46 -2.52
N ARG A 187 28.94 -20.15 -2.02
CA ARG A 187 28.65 -18.98 -1.18
C ARG A 187 27.43 -19.23 -0.31
N LEU A 188 27.28 -18.42 0.74
CA LEU A 188 26.02 -18.32 1.46
C LEU A 188 24.96 -17.70 0.53
N GLN A 189 23.77 -18.30 0.49
CA GLN A 189 22.64 -17.77 -0.27
C GLN A 189 21.79 -16.83 0.60
N VAL A 190 21.01 -15.96 -0.03
CA VAL A 190 20.22 -14.93 0.67
C VAL A 190 19.12 -15.57 1.53
N GLU A 191 18.55 -16.65 1.03
CA GLU A 191 17.50 -17.49 1.63
C GLU A 191 18.01 -18.46 2.71
N HIS A 192 19.27 -18.37 3.13
CA HIS A 192 19.84 -19.21 4.20
C HIS A 192 19.06 -19.22 5.52
N PRO A 193 18.33 -18.16 5.95
CA PRO A 193 17.57 -18.21 7.20
C PRO A 193 16.47 -19.28 7.21
N LEU A 194 16.03 -19.78 6.04
CA LEU A 194 15.19 -20.98 5.96
C LEU A 194 15.86 -22.18 6.63
N SER A 195 17.10 -22.47 6.25
CA SER A 195 17.89 -23.56 6.83
C SER A 195 18.22 -23.29 8.29
N GLU A 196 18.51 -22.04 8.66
CA GLU A 196 18.75 -21.67 10.07
C GLU A 196 17.51 -21.91 10.94
N MET A 197 16.33 -21.51 10.50
CA MET A 197 15.08 -21.68 11.27
C MET A 197 14.65 -23.15 11.40
N LEU A 198 14.96 -23.98 10.41
CA LEU A 198 14.72 -25.42 10.49
C LEU A 198 15.68 -26.13 11.44
N THR A 199 16.96 -25.77 11.40
CA THR A 199 18.04 -26.51 12.08
C THR A 199 18.48 -25.88 13.40
N ASN A 200 18.14 -24.61 13.63
CA ASN A 200 18.68 -23.72 14.65
C ASN A 200 20.22 -23.54 14.56
N VAL A 201 20.80 -23.77 13.38
CA VAL A 201 22.22 -23.51 13.12
C VAL A 201 22.38 -22.09 12.58
N ASN A 202 23.10 -21.23 13.31
CA ASN A 202 23.48 -19.90 12.83
C ASN A 202 24.62 -20.06 11.80
N LEU A 203 24.28 -19.95 10.52
CA LEU A 203 25.18 -20.19 9.39
C LEU A 203 26.31 -19.16 9.33
N PRO A 204 26.08 -17.82 9.40
CA PRO A 204 27.16 -16.85 9.43
C PRO A 204 28.15 -17.08 10.60
N ALA A 205 27.65 -17.37 11.80
CA ALA A 205 28.51 -17.65 12.96
C ALA A 205 29.28 -18.97 12.81
N ALA A 206 28.66 -20.00 12.21
CA ALA A 206 29.34 -21.25 11.91
C ALA A 206 30.43 -21.06 10.85
N GLN A 207 30.18 -20.27 9.80
CA GLN A 207 31.19 -19.92 8.80
C GLN A 207 32.40 -19.22 9.43
N LEU A 208 32.18 -18.28 10.36
CA LEU A 208 33.26 -17.62 11.10
C LEU A 208 34.07 -18.62 11.92
N GLN A 209 33.42 -19.49 12.69
CA GLN A 209 34.09 -20.51 13.50
C GLN A 209 34.90 -21.48 12.63
N ILE A 210 34.35 -21.93 11.50
CA ILE A 210 35.06 -22.78 10.54
C ILE A 210 36.29 -22.07 9.98
N ALA A 211 36.15 -20.77 9.63
CA ALA A 211 37.27 -19.96 9.14
C ALA A 211 38.38 -19.80 10.19
N MET A 212 38.04 -19.85 11.48
CA MET A 212 38.99 -19.89 12.60
C MET A 212 39.61 -21.29 12.84
N GLY A 213 39.24 -22.29 12.05
CA GLY A 213 39.70 -23.67 12.21
C GLY A 213 38.93 -24.48 13.26
N VAL A 214 37.74 -24.05 13.67
CA VAL A 214 36.89 -24.85 14.58
C VAL A 214 36.24 -26.00 13.80
N PRO A 215 36.43 -27.28 14.20
CA PRO A 215 35.78 -28.42 13.55
C PRO A 215 34.25 -28.39 13.73
N LEU A 216 33.48 -28.95 12.78
CA LEU A 216 32.01 -28.97 12.83
C LEU A 216 31.47 -29.56 14.15
N GLN A 217 32.10 -30.63 14.63
CA GLN A 217 31.71 -31.32 15.86
C GLN A 217 31.86 -30.48 17.13
N CYS A 218 32.57 -29.34 17.06
CA CYS A 218 32.79 -28.42 18.18
C CYS A 218 31.89 -27.17 18.11
N ILE A 219 31.16 -26.96 17.01
CA ILE A 219 30.25 -25.82 16.85
C ILE A 219 28.97 -26.10 17.63
N SER A 220 28.69 -25.28 18.65
CA SER A 220 27.59 -25.49 19.60
C SER A 220 26.24 -25.76 18.93
N GLU A 221 25.87 -24.98 17.92
CA GLU A 221 24.59 -25.11 17.23
C GLU A 221 24.51 -26.39 16.39
N VAL A 222 25.61 -26.78 15.73
CA VAL A 222 25.70 -28.06 15.00
C VAL A 222 25.53 -29.22 15.98
N ARG A 223 26.19 -29.17 17.13
CA ARG A 223 26.05 -30.20 18.17
C ARG A 223 24.60 -30.35 18.64
N LEU A 224 23.93 -29.24 18.94
CA LEU A 224 22.53 -29.23 19.36
C LEU A 224 21.61 -29.80 18.27
N TYR A 225 21.84 -29.45 17.00
CA TYR A 225 21.09 -29.98 15.87
C TYR A 225 21.18 -31.52 15.78
N TYR A 226 22.33 -32.10 16.09
CA TYR A 226 22.54 -33.55 16.15
C TYR A 226 22.21 -34.17 17.53
N GLY A 227 21.52 -33.43 18.41
CA GLY A 227 21.07 -33.94 19.72
C GLY A 227 22.18 -34.14 20.76
N LYS A 228 23.32 -33.45 20.59
CA LYS A 228 24.48 -33.54 21.48
C LYS A 228 24.54 -32.34 22.45
N SER A 229 25.30 -32.51 23.54
CA SER A 229 25.52 -31.43 24.51
C SER A 229 26.26 -30.25 23.89
N ARG A 230 25.81 -29.02 24.18
CA ARG A 230 26.31 -27.75 23.62
C ARG A 230 27.83 -27.58 23.70
N TYR A 231 28.44 -28.01 24.82
CA TYR A 231 29.86 -27.81 25.13
C TYR A 231 30.68 -29.11 25.07
N GLY A 232 30.10 -30.20 24.57
CA GLY A 232 30.83 -31.46 24.46
C GLY A 232 31.87 -31.46 23.34
N THR A 233 32.78 -32.43 23.39
CA THR A 233 33.84 -32.64 22.39
C THR A 233 33.82 -34.06 21.80
N ASP A 234 32.79 -34.86 22.14
CA ASP A 234 32.62 -36.19 21.57
C ASP A 234 32.39 -36.11 20.06
N LYS A 235 32.96 -37.09 19.34
CA LYS A 235 32.77 -37.26 17.90
C LYS A 235 31.30 -37.48 17.58
N ILE A 236 30.84 -36.84 16.51
CA ILE A 236 29.46 -36.99 16.03
C ILE A 236 29.49 -37.84 14.75
N PRO A 237 28.81 -39.00 14.70
CA PRO A 237 28.69 -39.78 13.48
C PRO A 237 27.62 -39.17 12.57
N PHE A 238 27.94 -38.04 11.93
CA PHE A 238 26.99 -37.24 11.14
C PHE A 238 26.21 -38.05 10.10
N HIS A 239 26.84 -39.04 9.47
CA HIS A 239 26.24 -39.90 8.45
C HIS A 239 25.19 -40.89 8.98
N LEU A 240 25.17 -41.17 10.29
CA LEU A 240 24.23 -42.11 10.92
C LEU A 240 23.03 -41.41 11.56
N ILE A 241 23.13 -40.11 11.82
CA ILE A 241 22.11 -39.34 12.54
C ILE A 241 21.37 -38.48 11.53
N TYR A 242 20.07 -38.72 11.40
CA TYR A 242 19.17 -37.86 10.65
C TYR A 242 18.19 -37.23 11.64
N PRO A 243 18.38 -35.95 12.03
CA PRO A 243 17.52 -35.31 13.01
C PRO A 243 16.04 -35.34 12.60
N HIS A 244 15.12 -35.21 13.56
CA HIS A 244 13.69 -35.02 13.23
C HIS A 244 13.40 -33.55 12.91
N CYS A 245 12.39 -33.26 12.09
CA CYS A 245 12.00 -31.89 11.77
C CYS A 245 10.48 -31.74 11.69
N ASP A 246 9.90 -31.05 12.68
CA ASP A 246 8.45 -30.81 12.84
C ASP A 246 8.07 -29.36 12.53
N LYS A 247 8.73 -28.78 11.55
CA LYS A 247 8.55 -27.38 11.19
C LYS A 247 8.61 -27.22 9.68
N HIS A 248 7.85 -26.26 9.19
CA HIS A 248 7.97 -25.75 7.84
C HIS A 248 8.24 -24.26 7.89
N VAL A 249 9.11 -23.77 7.03
CA VAL A 249 9.45 -22.36 6.92
C VAL A 249 9.20 -21.94 5.49
N VAL A 250 8.54 -20.81 5.32
CA VAL A 250 8.36 -20.16 4.02
C VAL A 250 8.95 -18.76 4.09
N SER A 251 9.69 -18.38 3.05
CA SER A 251 10.21 -17.05 2.88
C SER A 251 9.66 -16.39 1.63
N VAL A 252 9.65 -15.07 1.66
CA VAL A 252 9.25 -14.26 0.52
C VAL A 252 10.15 -13.05 0.39
N ARG A 253 10.58 -12.79 -0.84
CA ARG A 253 11.35 -11.59 -1.18
C ARG A 253 10.41 -10.43 -1.47
N ILE A 254 10.65 -9.31 -0.80
CA ILE A 254 9.94 -8.07 -1.06
C ILE A 254 10.81 -7.24 -2.01
N THR A 255 10.29 -7.00 -3.22
CA THR A 255 11.01 -6.31 -4.29
C THR A 255 10.32 -5.02 -4.74
N SER A 256 11.11 -4.06 -5.20
CA SER A 256 10.66 -2.81 -5.83
C SER A 256 10.41 -2.99 -7.32
N GLU A 257 9.57 -3.96 -7.68
CA GLU A 257 9.23 -4.26 -9.07
C GLU A 257 7.72 -4.06 -9.31
N ASP A 258 7.35 -3.65 -10.53
CA ASP A 258 5.96 -3.48 -10.95
C ASP A 258 5.38 -4.72 -11.63
N PRO A 259 4.52 -5.52 -10.99
CA PRO A 259 3.94 -6.71 -11.60
C PRO A 259 3.15 -6.45 -12.89
N GLU A 260 2.54 -5.26 -13.02
CA GLU A 260 1.73 -4.89 -14.20
C GLU A 260 2.61 -4.50 -15.39
N GLU A 261 3.83 -4.01 -15.15
CA GLU A 261 4.82 -3.67 -16.18
C GLU A 261 5.91 -4.74 -16.30
N ASN A 262 5.51 -6.01 -16.33
CA ASN A 262 6.40 -7.18 -16.46
C ASN A 262 7.51 -7.24 -15.39
N PHE A 263 7.18 -6.79 -14.16
CA PHE A 263 8.08 -6.71 -13.01
C PHE A 263 9.33 -5.89 -13.34
N ARG A 264 9.11 -4.70 -13.90
CA ARG A 264 10.17 -3.73 -14.10
C ARG A 264 10.65 -3.21 -12.73
N PRO A 265 11.96 -3.24 -12.42
CA PRO A 265 12.50 -2.62 -11.22
C PRO A 265 12.27 -1.11 -11.21
N ALA A 266 12.08 -0.55 -10.02
CA ALA A 266 11.88 0.86 -9.80
C ALA A 266 12.65 1.34 -8.57
N SER A 267 13.29 2.50 -8.71
CA SER A 267 13.94 3.24 -7.64
C SER A 267 13.04 4.36 -7.13
N GLY A 268 13.20 4.76 -5.87
CA GLY A 268 12.48 5.90 -5.33
C GLY A 268 12.50 5.95 -3.81
N GLU A 269 11.70 6.85 -3.25
CA GLU A 269 11.62 7.07 -1.80
C GLU A 269 10.63 6.12 -1.13
N ILE A 270 10.99 5.62 0.05
CA ILE A 270 10.13 4.90 0.98
C ILE A 270 9.68 5.93 2.02
N THR A 271 8.38 6.23 2.06
CA THR A 271 7.80 7.19 3.00
C THR A 271 7.57 6.54 4.36
N ASN A 272 7.08 5.30 4.35
CA ASN A 272 6.76 4.57 5.57
C ASN A 272 6.94 3.06 5.33
N LEU A 273 7.69 2.43 6.23
CA LEU A 273 7.88 0.99 6.28
C LEU A 273 7.71 0.56 7.74
N ASN A 274 6.60 -0.13 8.01
CA ASN A 274 6.29 -0.67 9.32
C ASN A 274 5.90 -2.14 9.19
N PHE A 275 6.81 -3.01 9.63
CA PHE A 275 6.63 -4.44 9.70
C PHE A 275 6.45 -4.87 11.16
N ARG A 276 5.35 -5.55 11.46
CA ARG A 276 5.06 -6.07 12.80
C ARG A 276 5.47 -7.54 12.87
N SER A 277 6.63 -7.79 13.46
CA SER A 277 7.08 -9.15 13.73
C SER A 277 6.15 -9.85 14.72
N THR A 278 5.94 -11.15 14.53
CA THR A 278 5.21 -12.03 15.45
C THR A 278 6.16 -13.13 15.94
N GLN A 279 5.71 -13.97 16.87
CA GLN A 279 6.49 -15.13 17.31
C GLN A 279 6.84 -16.08 16.15
N PHE A 280 5.99 -16.14 15.13
CA PHE A 280 6.13 -17.09 14.02
C PHE A 280 6.59 -16.44 12.71
N VAL A 281 6.60 -15.10 12.64
CA VAL A 281 7.01 -14.38 11.44
C VAL A 281 7.94 -13.25 11.81
N TRP A 282 9.09 -13.24 11.17
CA TRP A 282 10.04 -12.14 11.27
C TRP A 282 10.57 -11.81 9.87
N GLY A 283 11.32 -10.75 9.77
CA GLY A 283 11.92 -10.34 8.52
C GLY A 283 12.82 -9.16 8.73
N TYR A 284 13.64 -8.89 7.73
CA TYR A 284 14.55 -7.77 7.73
C TYR A 284 14.40 -6.99 6.43
N PHE A 285 14.72 -5.71 6.51
CA PHE A 285 14.74 -4.79 5.39
C PHE A 285 16.08 -4.07 5.37
N SER A 286 16.56 -3.72 4.19
CA SER A 286 17.77 -2.91 4.00
C SER A 286 17.64 -1.47 4.50
N HIS A 287 16.40 -1.03 4.75
CA HIS A 287 16.05 0.30 5.22
C HIS A 287 15.19 0.22 6.47
N VAL A 288 15.27 1.23 7.34
CA VAL A 288 14.42 1.36 8.54
C VAL A 288 13.67 2.68 8.46
N GLY A 289 12.34 2.64 8.46
CA GLY A 289 11.50 3.82 8.38
C GLY A 289 11.53 4.49 7.00
N ALA A 290 11.69 5.82 6.97
CA ALA A 290 11.79 6.58 5.74
C ALA A 290 13.22 6.48 5.14
N GLY A 291 13.32 6.35 3.83
CA GLY A 291 14.60 6.19 3.13
C GLY A 291 14.45 6.23 1.62
N SER A 292 15.48 5.87 0.86
CA SER A 292 15.42 5.87 -0.60
C SER A 292 16.17 4.69 -1.20
N LEU A 293 15.51 3.96 -2.08
CA LEU A 293 16.14 2.94 -2.91
C LEU A 293 16.76 3.63 -4.13
N HIS A 294 18.09 3.66 -4.19
CA HIS A 294 18.83 4.25 -5.31
C HIS A 294 18.97 3.27 -6.48
N GLU A 295 19.30 3.79 -7.67
CA GLU A 295 19.37 3.00 -8.91
C GLU A 295 20.45 1.89 -8.93
N PHE A 296 21.50 2.01 -8.10
CA PHE A 296 22.54 0.98 -7.99
C PHE A 296 22.21 -0.14 -6.99
N ALA A 297 21.07 -0.07 -6.29
CA ALA A 297 20.68 -1.05 -5.29
C ALA A 297 20.06 -2.29 -5.95
N ASP A 298 20.02 -3.39 -5.21
CA ASP A 298 19.19 -4.53 -5.60
C ASP A 298 17.71 -4.14 -5.51
N SER A 299 16.87 -4.69 -6.39
CA SER A 299 15.42 -4.52 -6.29
C SER A 299 14.85 -5.22 -5.06
N GLN A 300 15.52 -6.27 -4.55
CA GLN A 300 15.17 -6.87 -3.27
C GLN A 300 15.65 -5.96 -2.12
N PHE A 301 14.71 -5.39 -1.39
CA PHE A 301 15.01 -4.56 -0.22
C PHE A 301 14.46 -5.12 1.09
N GLY A 302 13.68 -6.21 1.04
CA GLY A 302 13.19 -6.92 2.22
C GLY A 302 13.11 -8.44 2.01
N HIS A 303 13.20 -9.17 3.11
CA HIS A 303 13.01 -10.62 3.14
C HIS A 303 12.24 -10.99 4.40
N LEU A 304 11.11 -11.66 4.24
CA LEU A 304 10.28 -12.14 5.34
C LEU A 304 10.38 -13.67 5.45
N PHE A 305 10.27 -14.19 6.66
CA PHE A 305 10.33 -15.60 6.99
C PHE A 305 9.21 -15.95 7.98
N ALA A 306 8.39 -16.92 7.62
CA ALA A 306 7.31 -17.43 8.47
C ALA A 306 7.54 -18.92 8.77
N THR A 307 7.39 -19.29 10.04
CA THR A 307 7.42 -20.69 10.48
C THR A 307 6.01 -21.19 10.78
N GLY A 308 5.79 -22.48 10.51
CA GLY A 308 4.61 -23.24 10.91
C GLY A 308 5.05 -24.46 11.72
N SER A 309 4.53 -24.58 12.94
CA SER A 309 4.72 -25.75 13.81
C SER A 309 3.40 -26.05 14.51
N THR A 310 2.91 -27.28 14.46
CA THR A 310 1.67 -27.69 15.15
C THR A 310 1.89 -28.93 16.01
N ARG A 311 1.13 -29.03 17.11
CA ARG A 311 0.95 -30.26 17.88
C ARG A 311 -0.34 -31.01 17.49
N ASN A 312 -1.25 -30.36 16.77
CA ASN A 312 -2.54 -30.91 16.33
C ASN A 312 -2.47 -31.42 14.88
N SER A 313 -3.18 -32.51 14.62
CA SER A 313 -3.23 -33.26 13.35
C SER A 313 -4.01 -32.59 12.22
N ASP A 314 -4.82 -31.56 12.51
CA ASP A 314 -5.82 -31.05 11.56
C ASP A 314 -5.23 -30.16 10.44
N PHE A 315 -4.01 -29.65 10.61
CA PHE A 315 -3.35 -28.77 9.64
C PHE A 315 -1.91 -29.21 9.37
N THR A 316 -1.48 -29.13 8.11
CA THR A 316 -0.08 -29.38 7.75
C THR A 316 0.82 -28.23 8.20
N TYR A 317 2.07 -28.52 8.59
CA TYR A 317 3.05 -27.50 8.99
C TYR A 317 3.21 -26.39 7.93
N ARG A 318 3.17 -26.77 6.65
CA ARG A 318 3.21 -25.84 5.51
C ARG A 318 2.02 -24.89 5.47
N HIS A 319 0.79 -25.39 5.64
CA HIS A 319 -0.40 -24.54 5.60
C HIS A 319 -0.36 -23.47 6.70
N LEU A 320 0.09 -23.83 7.91
CA LEU A 320 0.26 -22.87 9.00
C LEU A 320 1.34 -21.82 8.69
N ALA A 321 2.48 -22.23 8.11
CA ALA A 321 3.55 -21.30 7.71
C ALA A 321 3.04 -20.30 6.65
N ILE A 322 2.28 -20.78 5.65
CA ILE A 322 1.66 -19.94 4.62
C ILE A 322 0.63 -18.97 5.21
N SER A 323 -0.23 -19.45 6.11
CA SER A 323 -1.23 -18.60 6.78
C SER A 323 -0.58 -17.50 7.61
N ASN A 324 0.47 -17.85 8.38
CA ASN A 324 1.26 -16.89 9.13
C ASN A 324 1.91 -15.85 8.20
N MET A 325 2.51 -16.28 7.09
CA MET A 325 3.09 -15.37 6.09
C MET A 325 2.04 -14.44 5.49
N LEU A 326 0.88 -14.97 5.10
CA LEU A 326 -0.19 -14.19 4.48
C LEU A 326 -0.75 -13.13 5.42
N ASN A 327 -0.90 -13.44 6.71
CA ASN A 327 -1.28 -12.46 7.73
C ASN A 327 -0.23 -11.35 7.86
N ALA A 328 1.06 -11.71 7.92
CA ALA A 328 2.14 -10.74 8.03
C ALA A 328 2.25 -9.82 6.79
N LEU A 329 2.06 -10.37 5.58
CA LEU A 329 2.03 -9.57 4.35
C LEU A 329 0.83 -8.62 4.32
N GLN A 330 -0.32 -9.02 4.86
CA GLN A 330 -1.51 -8.16 4.94
C GLN A 330 -1.41 -7.06 6.01
N GLU A 331 -0.58 -7.26 7.03
CA GLU A 331 -0.31 -6.27 8.08
C GLU A 331 0.90 -5.37 7.77
N LEU A 332 1.75 -5.75 6.81
CA LEU A 332 2.88 -4.96 6.38
C LEU A 332 2.41 -3.61 5.79
N GLN A 333 2.77 -2.52 6.47
CA GLN A 333 2.53 -1.17 5.99
C GLN A 333 3.75 -0.69 5.24
N LEU A 334 3.63 -0.61 3.92
CA LEU A 334 4.69 -0.16 3.03
C LEU A 334 4.10 0.91 2.09
N GLN A 335 4.58 2.14 2.24
CA GLN A 335 4.23 3.28 1.41
C GLN A 335 5.51 3.79 0.74
N SER A 336 5.55 3.74 -0.59
CA SER A 336 6.72 4.07 -1.40
C SER A 336 6.30 4.80 -2.67
N LYS A 337 7.16 5.68 -3.19
CA LYS A 337 6.97 6.36 -4.49
C LYS A 337 7.27 5.45 -5.70
N PHE A 338 7.49 4.16 -5.45
CA PHE A 338 7.77 3.14 -6.45
C PHE A 338 6.87 1.93 -6.23
N PRO A 339 6.53 1.18 -7.29
CA PRO A 339 5.72 -0.03 -7.20
C PRO A 339 6.44 -1.14 -6.45
N VAL A 340 5.67 -1.94 -5.71
CA VAL A 340 6.16 -3.04 -4.87
C VAL A 340 5.40 -4.32 -5.17
N THR A 341 6.07 -5.47 -5.07
CA THR A 341 5.47 -6.77 -5.40
C THR A 341 4.48 -7.30 -4.36
N LEU A 342 4.33 -6.62 -3.21
CA LEU A 342 3.51 -7.04 -2.07
C LEU A 342 2.06 -7.46 -2.44
N PRO A 343 1.27 -6.68 -3.21
CA PRO A 343 -0.09 -7.09 -3.57
C PRO A 343 -0.11 -8.37 -4.41
N TYR A 344 0.89 -8.53 -5.29
CA TYR A 344 1.02 -9.70 -6.15
C TYR A 344 1.37 -10.95 -5.32
N LEU A 345 2.30 -10.82 -4.38
CA LEU A 345 2.67 -11.90 -3.45
C LEU A 345 1.48 -12.41 -2.64
N ILE A 346 0.63 -11.53 -2.13
CA ILE A 346 -0.59 -11.92 -1.39
C ILE A 346 -1.50 -12.79 -2.26
N SER A 347 -1.63 -12.46 -3.54
CA SER A 347 -2.40 -13.27 -4.48
C SER A 347 -1.70 -14.57 -4.85
N LEU A 348 -0.37 -14.60 -4.88
CA LEU A 348 0.39 -15.84 -5.09
C LEU A 348 0.01 -16.90 -4.05
N PHE A 349 0.03 -16.50 -2.77
CA PHE A 349 -0.31 -17.38 -1.65
C PHE A 349 -1.78 -17.85 -1.64
N LYS A 350 -2.70 -17.10 -2.25
CA LYS A 350 -4.13 -17.45 -2.36
C LYS A 350 -4.46 -18.34 -3.56
N ASP A 351 -3.50 -18.64 -4.43
CA ASP A 351 -3.75 -19.45 -5.62
C ASP A 351 -3.80 -20.94 -5.27
N SER A 352 -4.80 -21.64 -5.82
CA SER A 352 -5.06 -23.04 -5.50
C SER A 352 -3.92 -23.97 -5.92
N GLU A 353 -3.19 -23.68 -6.99
CA GLU A 353 -2.04 -24.47 -7.40
C GLU A 353 -0.89 -24.35 -6.40
N PHE A 354 -0.66 -23.16 -5.86
CA PHE A 354 0.34 -22.94 -4.82
C PHE A 354 -0.06 -23.61 -3.49
N GLU A 355 -1.33 -23.47 -3.08
CA GLU A 355 -1.85 -24.08 -1.86
C GLU A 355 -1.74 -25.61 -1.90
N GLN A 356 -2.11 -26.23 -3.03
CA GLN A 356 -2.02 -27.68 -3.23
C GLN A 356 -0.59 -28.18 -3.51
N ASN A 357 0.40 -27.29 -3.54
CA ASN A 357 1.77 -27.60 -3.90
C ASN A 357 1.88 -28.28 -5.28
N LYS A 358 1.14 -27.78 -6.28
CA LYS A 358 1.15 -28.21 -7.68
C LYS A 358 1.78 -27.14 -8.57
N ILE A 359 3.05 -26.82 -8.28
CA ILE A 359 3.81 -25.80 -9.00
C ILE A 359 5.03 -26.44 -9.69
N ASP A 360 5.58 -25.73 -10.66
CA ASP A 360 6.85 -26.05 -11.32
C ASP A 360 7.60 -24.75 -11.63
N THR A 361 8.84 -24.85 -12.11
CA THR A 361 9.68 -23.68 -12.42
C THR A 361 9.10 -22.75 -13.48
N THR A 362 8.09 -23.18 -14.24
CA THR A 362 7.40 -22.36 -15.27
C THR A 362 6.06 -21.80 -14.80
N TRP A 363 5.59 -22.18 -13.61
CA TRP A 363 4.26 -21.84 -13.09
C TRP A 363 4.07 -20.32 -13.00
N LEU A 364 5.04 -19.62 -12.43
CA LEU A 364 4.94 -18.18 -12.23
C LEU A 364 4.95 -17.43 -13.58
N ASP A 365 5.81 -17.83 -14.52
CA ASP A 365 5.85 -17.24 -15.87
C ASP A 365 4.52 -17.46 -16.62
N ARG A 366 3.91 -18.65 -16.52
CA ARG A 366 2.58 -18.94 -17.10
C ARG A 366 1.50 -18.07 -16.47
N ARG A 367 1.51 -17.89 -15.15
CA ARG A 367 0.56 -17.04 -14.44
C ARG A 367 0.66 -15.59 -14.88
N ILE A 368 1.86 -15.04 -15.00
CA ILE A 368 2.09 -13.67 -15.47
C ILE A 368 1.56 -13.51 -16.90
N ALA A 369 1.86 -14.45 -17.80
CA ALA A 369 1.40 -14.42 -19.19
C ALA A 369 -0.13 -14.40 -19.32
N SER A 370 -0.84 -15.09 -18.41
CA SER A 370 -2.31 -15.10 -18.39
C SER A 370 -2.97 -13.80 -17.91
N LYS A 371 -2.19 -12.79 -17.47
CA LYS A 371 -2.69 -11.50 -16.94
C LYS A 371 -3.82 -11.65 -15.93
N LYS A 372 -3.76 -12.67 -15.08
CA LYS A 372 -4.77 -12.94 -14.06
C LYS A 372 -4.80 -11.74 -13.10
N ARG A 373 -5.81 -10.86 -13.23
CA ARG A 373 -5.95 -9.64 -12.41
C ARG A 373 -5.87 -10.03 -10.93
N THR A 374 -4.87 -9.47 -10.26
CA THR A 374 -4.31 -10.03 -9.04
C THR A 374 -4.88 -9.37 -7.77
N ILE A 375 -5.48 -8.18 -7.92
CA ILE A 375 -5.99 -7.34 -6.82
C ILE A 375 -7.52 -7.33 -6.85
N GLU A 376 -8.13 -7.55 -5.69
CA GLU A 376 -9.58 -7.38 -5.51
C GLU A 376 -9.93 -5.91 -5.74
N LEU A 377 -10.72 -5.64 -6.78
CA LEU A 377 -11.11 -4.27 -7.14
C LEU A 377 -12.19 -3.76 -6.19
N PRO A 378 -12.08 -2.52 -5.69
CA PRO A 378 -13.12 -1.92 -4.87
C PRO A 378 -14.42 -1.78 -5.68
N PRO A 379 -15.60 -1.81 -5.04
CA PRO A 379 -16.86 -1.52 -5.71
C PRO A 379 -16.77 -0.17 -6.43
N LEU A 380 -17.05 -0.17 -7.74
CA LEU A 380 -16.84 1.00 -8.60
C LEU A 380 -17.50 2.29 -8.09
N PRO A 381 -18.75 2.29 -7.56
CA PRO A 381 -19.36 3.51 -7.03
C PRO A 381 -18.59 4.10 -5.84
N MET A 382 -18.02 3.24 -4.97
CA MET A 382 -17.19 3.68 -3.85
C MET A 382 -15.84 4.20 -4.36
N ALA A 383 -15.25 3.50 -5.32
CA ALA A 383 -13.97 3.85 -5.91
C ALA A 383 -13.98 5.22 -6.59
N VAL A 384 -15.03 5.50 -7.39
CA VAL A 384 -15.22 6.80 -8.04
C VAL A 384 -15.47 7.90 -7.00
N ALA A 385 -16.28 7.64 -5.96
CA ALA A 385 -16.54 8.60 -4.89
C ALA A 385 -15.27 8.97 -4.11
N TYR A 386 -14.50 7.97 -3.68
CA TYR A 386 -13.24 8.18 -2.95
C TYR A 386 -12.15 8.80 -3.84
N GLY A 387 -11.97 8.32 -5.07
CA GLY A 387 -11.02 8.89 -6.01
C GLY A 387 -11.29 10.37 -6.29
N SER A 388 -12.56 10.72 -6.55
CA SER A 388 -12.97 12.11 -6.77
C SER A 388 -12.74 12.99 -5.54
N MET A 389 -13.09 12.48 -4.35
CA MET A 389 -12.87 13.20 -3.10
C MET A 389 -11.38 13.44 -2.81
N LEU A 390 -10.52 12.42 -3.01
CA LEU A 390 -9.08 12.53 -2.77
C LEU A 390 -8.42 13.56 -3.70
N ILE A 391 -8.76 13.53 -5.00
CA ILE A 391 -8.25 14.50 -5.98
C ILE A 391 -8.71 15.92 -5.61
N ALA A 392 -10.01 16.09 -5.37
CA ALA A 392 -10.57 17.38 -5.00
C ALA A 392 -9.95 17.91 -3.70
N HIS A 393 -9.77 17.05 -2.70
CA HIS A 393 -9.12 17.42 -1.44
C HIS A 393 -7.68 17.85 -1.64
N SER A 394 -6.88 17.13 -2.43
CA SER A 394 -5.51 17.52 -2.76
C SER A 394 -5.47 18.89 -3.44
N LYS A 395 -6.27 19.13 -4.48
CA LYS A 395 -6.28 20.42 -5.20
C LYS A 395 -6.80 21.58 -4.37
N ILE A 396 -7.85 21.37 -3.57
CA ILE A 396 -8.38 22.40 -2.67
C ILE A 396 -7.36 22.73 -1.57
N THR A 397 -6.74 21.73 -0.95
CA THR A 397 -5.72 21.96 0.08
C THR A 397 -4.49 22.68 -0.48
N GLU A 398 -4.05 22.33 -1.70
CA GLU A 398 -2.98 23.05 -2.42
C GLU A 398 -3.34 24.52 -2.66
N ALA A 399 -4.56 24.80 -3.13
CA ALA A 399 -5.03 26.16 -3.39
C ALA A 399 -5.09 27.00 -2.09
N PHE A 400 -5.67 26.45 -1.02
CA PHE A 400 -5.74 27.11 0.29
C PHE A 400 -4.34 27.38 0.88
N SER A 401 -3.42 26.42 0.74
CA SER A 401 -2.04 26.57 1.22
C SER A 401 -1.28 27.61 0.41
N ALA A 402 -1.44 27.63 -0.92
CA ALA A 402 -0.86 28.65 -1.79
C ALA A 402 -1.37 30.07 -1.44
N PHE A 403 -2.67 30.21 -1.18
CA PHE A 403 -3.28 31.48 -0.80
C PHE A 403 -2.80 31.97 0.57
N SER A 404 -2.73 31.08 1.56
CA SER A 404 -2.19 31.37 2.90
C SER A 404 -0.71 31.81 2.83
N ASN A 405 0.08 31.15 1.99
CA ASN A 405 1.48 31.50 1.73
C ASN A 405 1.64 32.86 1.02
N ALA A 406 0.70 33.25 0.16
CA ALA A 406 0.73 34.56 -0.49
C ALA A 406 0.38 35.68 0.49
N ILE A 407 -0.67 35.48 1.29
CA ILE A 407 -1.12 36.43 2.31
C ILE A 407 -0.07 36.66 3.40
N SER A 408 0.58 35.60 3.88
CA SER A 408 1.66 35.72 4.87
C SER A 408 2.86 36.51 4.35
N ARG A 409 3.05 36.58 3.02
CA ARG A 409 4.06 37.40 2.35
C ARG A 409 3.56 38.80 1.98
N GLY A 410 2.37 39.20 2.44
CA GLY A 410 1.77 40.50 2.17
C GLY A 410 1.22 40.66 0.75
N ARG A 411 1.03 39.57 0.00
CA ARG A 411 0.41 39.60 -1.34
C ARG A 411 -1.07 39.28 -1.24
N ILE A 412 -1.91 40.25 -1.60
CA ILE A 412 -3.36 40.04 -1.69
C ILE A 412 -3.66 39.42 -3.06
N LEU A 413 -4.24 38.23 -3.03
CA LEU A 413 -4.70 37.51 -4.22
C LEU A 413 -6.20 37.72 -4.42
N GLN A 414 -6.65 37.55 -5.66
CA GLN A 414 -8.07 37.55 -5.99
C GLN A 414 -8.76 36.30 -5.42
N PRO A 415 -9.98 36.42 -4.87
CA PRO A 415 -10.67 35.31 -4.23
C PRO A 415 -11.21 34.25 -5.22
N SER A 416 -11.11 34.48 -6.53
CA SER A 416 -11.51 33.52 -7.57
C SER A 416 -10.81 32.17 -7.47
N ASP A 417 -9.60 32.15 -6.92
CA ASP A 417 -8.77 30.95 -6.80
C ASP A 417 -9.16 30.10 -5.57
N LEU A 418 -9.97 30.64 -4.66
CA LEU A 418 -10.50 29.94 -3.49
C LEU A 418 -11.87 29.34 -3.80
N THR A 419 -11.87 28.10 -4.26
CA THR A 419 -13.10 27.36 -4.53
C THR A 419 -13.21 26.11 -3.67
N GLU A 420 -14.38 25.90 -3.07
CA GLU A 420 -14.73 24.68 -2.34
C GLU A 420 -15.24 23.54 -3.26
N THR A 421 -15.25 23.78 -4.57
CA THR A 421 -15.73 22.83 -5.57
C THR A 421 -14.67 22.58 -6.62
N HIS A 422 -14.45 21.32 -6.95
CA HIS A 422 -13.53 20.90 -8.00
C HIS A 422 -14.21 19.90 -8.94
N GLN A 423 -14.03 20.09 -10.25
CA GLN A 423 -14.45 19.11 -11.25
C GLN A 423 -13.33 18.09 -11.41
N VAL A 424 -13.69 16.81 -11.32
CA VAL A 424 -12.75 15.69 -11.42
C VAL A 424 -13.17 14.80 -12.58
N GLU A 425 -12.20 14.43 -13.39
CA GLU A 425 -12.37 13.47 -14.47
C GLU A 425 -11.53 12.23 -14.18
N LEU A 426 -12.18 11.06 -14.17
CA LEU A 426 -11.55 9.77 -13.92
C LEU A 426 -11.85 8.84 -15.09
N ILE A 427 -10.84 8.19 -15.66
CA ILE A 427 -11.05 7.19 -16.71
C ILE A 427 -10.76 5.80 -16.15
N PHE A 428 -11.70 4.86 -16.29
CA PHE A 428 -11.53 3.46 -15.93
C PHE A 428 -12.18 2.56 -16.98
N ASP A 429 -11.47 1.53 -17.45
CA ASP A 429 -11.91 0.61 -18.51
C ASP A 429 -12.52 1.35 -19.74
N ASN A 430 -11.87 2.44 -20.21
CA ASN A 430 -12.30 3.32 -21.31
C ASN A 430 -13.62 4.10 -21.09
N ILE A 431 -14.12 4.17 -19.85
CA ILE A 431 -15.28 4.98 -19.48
C ILE A 431 -14.80 6.21 -18.69
N LYS A 432 -15.25 7.41 -19.09
CA LYS A 432 -14.96 8.68 -18.43
C LYS A 432 -16.05 9.03 -17.43
N TYR A 433 -15.66 9.17 -16.17
CA TYR A 433 -16.51 9.61 -15.07
C TYR A 433 -16.22 11.08 -14.78
N SER A 434 -17.18 11.94 -15.13
CA SER A 434 -17.11 13.38 -14.88
C SER A 434 -17.89 13.71 -13.62
N VAL A 435 -17.17 14.09 -12.56
CA VAL A 435 -17.69 14.17 -11.20
C VAL A 435 -17.40 15.55 -10.61
N THR A 436 -18.40 16.16 -10.01
CA THR A 436 -18.24 17.40 -9.25
C THR A 436 -18.11 17.07 -7.76
N ALA A 437 -16.98 17.42 -7.14
CA ALA A 437 -16.75 17.25 -5.71
C ALA A 437 -16.78 18.61 -5.01
N THR A 438 -17.69 18.77 -4.03
CA THR A 438 -17.87 20.01 -3.27
C THR A 438 -17.67 19.74 -1.79
N ARG A 439 -16.79 20.51 -1.12
CA ARG A 439 -16.62 20.44 0.34
C ARG A 439 -17.80 21.12 1.04
N THR A 440 -18.58 20.37 1.80
CA THR A 440 -19.80 20.85 2.50
C THR A 440 -19.59 21.06 3.99
N SER A 441 -18.47 20.57 4.52
CA SER A 441 -18.07 20.72 5.93
C SER A 441 -16.56 20.60 6.04
N ASN A 442 -16.01 20.91 7.22
CA ASN A 442 -14.62 20.64 7.59
C ASN A 442 -14.23 19.15 7.51
N PHE A 443 -15.21 18.24 7.42
CA PHE A 443 -15.01 16.79 7.43
C PHE A 443 -15.90 16.06 6.41
N GLU A 444 -16.55 16.75 5.47
CA GLU A 444 -17.47 16.12 4.51
C GLU A 444 -17.36 16.73 3.11
N TYR A 445 -17.40 15.85 2.11
CA TYR A 445 -17.54 16.19 0.70
C TYR A 445 -18.84 15.62 0.14
N MET A 446 -19.52 16.42 -0.68
CA MET A 446 -20.63 16.00 -1.52
C MET A 446 -20.12 15.74 -2.93
N ILE A 447 -20.27 14.50 -3.40
CA ILE A 447 -19.85 14.05 -4.71
C ILE A 447 -21.08 13.94 -5.60
N LYS A 448 -21.11 14.66 -6.73
CA LYS A 448 -22.25 14.73 -7.65
C LYS A 448 -21.85 14.27 -9.05
N MET A 449 -22.66 13.39 -9.64
CA MET A 449 -22.49 12.92 -11.02
C MET A 449 -23.88 12.68 -11.63
N ASN A 450 -24.11 13.21 -12.84
CA ASN A 450 -25.35 13.01 -13.62
C ASN A 450 -26.64 13.22 -12.79
N GLY A 451 -26.65 14.25 -11.94
CA GLY A 451 -27.80 14.63 -11.10
C GLY A 451 -27.95 13.88 -9.77
N ARG A 452 -27.21 12.80 -9.51
CA ARG A 452 -27.19 12.08 -8.23
C ARG A 452 -26.03 12.53 -7.34
N CYS A 453 -26.17 12.39 -6.02
CA CYS A 453 -25.15 12.80 -5.07
C CYS A 453 -24.94 11.83 -3.91
N VAL A 454 -23.70 11.73 -3.44
CA VAL A 454 -23.33 10.94 -2.26
C VAL A 454 -22.44 11.76 -1.35
N SER A 455 -22.60 11.62 -0.04
CA SER A 455 -21.69 12.21 0.93
C SER A 455 -20.54 11.26 1.29
N VAL A 456 -19.35 11.82 1.41
CA VAL A 456 -18.14 11.15 1.86
C VAL A 456 -17.59 11.94 3.05
N GLU A 457 -17.64 11.35 4.24
CA GLU A 457 -16.98 11.92 5.41
C GLU A 457 -15.49 11.58 5.36
N TYR A 458 -14.63 12.51 5.79
CA TYR A 458 -13.20 12.29 5.86
C TYR A 458 -12.61 12.76 7.18
N ARG A 459 -11.52 12.09 7.59
CA ARG A 459 -10.70 12.51 8.71
C ARG A 459 -9.24 12.28 8.40
N GLU A 460 -8.42 13.29 8.62
CA GLU A 460 -6.98 13.19 8.41
C GLU A 460 -6.30 12.42 9.56
N LEU A 461 -5.43 11.47 9.19
CA LEU A 461 -4.58 10.72 10.13
C LEU A 461 -3.16 11.30 10.12
N ARG A 462 -2.38 11.02 11.18
CA ARG A 462 -1.04 11.60 11.40
C ARG A 462 -0.01 11.32 10.30
N ASN A 463 -0.25 10.33 9.44
CA ASN A 463 0.66 9.88 8.38
C ASN A 463 0.24 10.38 6.98
N GLY A 464 -0.61 11.40 6.88
CA GLY A 464 -1.12 11.91 5.60
C GLY A 464 -2.14 10.98 4.91
N THR A 465 -2.52 9.88 5.54
CA THR A 465 -3.63 9.02 5.08
C THR A 465 -4.96 9.61 5.54
N LEU A 466 -5.98 9.58 4.67
CA LEU A 466 -7.32 10.04 5.00
C LEU A 466 -8.21 8.84 5.34
N LEU A 467 -8.86 8.86 6.49
CA LEU A 467 -9.92 7.91 6.83
C LEU A 467 -11.21 8.39 6.16
N LEU A 468 -11.60 7.73 5.08
CA LEU A 468 -12.83 8.04 4.35
C LEU A 468 -13.95 7.11 4.78
N LYS A 469 -15.16 7.65 4.88
CA LYS A 469 -16.35 6.88 5.19
C LYS A 469 -17.38 7.03 4.07
N TYR A 470 -17.82 5.89 3.57
CA TYR A 470 -18.85 5.75 2.55
C TYR A 470 -19.95 4.89 3.14
N LYS A 471 -21.14 5.48 3.34
CA LYS A 471 -22.24 4.86 4.08
C LYS A 471 -21.79 4.50 5.50
N ASP A 472 -21.94 3.23 5.90
CA ASP A 472 -21.59 2.73 7.25
C ASP A 472 -20.17 2.12 7.33
N ARG A 473 -19.33 2.29 6.30
CA ARG A 473 -17.99 1.70 6.25
C ARG A 473 -16.90 2.75 6.14
N SER A 474 -15.87 2.62 6.97
CA SER A 474 -14.70 3.49 6.97
C SER A 474 -13.47 2.74 6.46
N HIS A 475 -12.70 3.40 5.60
CA HIS A 475 -11.52 2.85 4.95
C HIS A 475 -10.36 3.88 5.01
N PRO A 476 -9.15 3.48 5.43
CA PRO A 476 -7.98 4.34 5.27
C PRO A 476 -7.63 4.41 3.79
N CYS A 477 -7.53 5.62 3.25
CA CYS A 477 -7.31 5.87 1.83
C CYS A 477 -6.20 6.88 1.61
N TYR A 478 -5.42 6.67 0.55
CA TYR A 478 -4.45 7.63 0.05
C TYR A 478 -4.35 7.51 -1.47
N MET A 479 -3.78 8.52 -2.11
CA MET A 479 -3.63 8.58 -3.56
C MET A 479 -2.20 8.93 -3.92
N GLU A 480 -1.69 8.26 -4.95
CA GLU A 480 -0.45 8.63 -5.64
C GLU A 480 -0.81 9.21 -7.01
N GLU A 481 -0.42 10.46 -7.24
CA GLU A 481 -0.60 11.15 -8.51
C GLU A 481 0.62 10.91 -9.41
N GLU A 482 0.44 10.18 -10.51
CA GLU A 482 1.42 10.01 -11.58
C GLU A 482 1.10 10.95 -12.76
N PRO A 483 2.02 11.20 -13.71
CA PRO A 483 1.74 12.08 -14.85
C PRO A 483 0.53 11.66 -15.69
N GLU A 484 0.30 10.36 -15.85
CA GLU A 484 -0.76 9.82 -16.74
C GLU A 484 -1.89 9.12 -15.97
N ARG A 485 -1.76 8.92 -14.65
CA ARG A 485 -2.64 8.06 -13.85
C ARG A 485 -2.79 8.56 -12.41
N TYR A 486 -3.92 8.21 -11.79
CA TYR A 486 -4.15 8.29 -10.35
C TYR A 486 -4.21 6.88 -9.78
N LYS A 487 -3.30 6.54 -8.87
CA LYS A 487 -3.35 5.28 -8.12
C LYS A 487 -4.06 5.54 -6.79
N VAL A 488 -5.26 5.01 -6.64
CA VAL A 488 -6.09 5.21 -5.45
C VAL A 488 -6.08 3.93 -4.61
N HIS A 489 -5.63 4.05 -3.37
CA HIS A 489 -5.57 2.97 -2.40
C HIS A 489 -6.74 3.11 -1.43
N ILE A 490 -7.58 2.06 -1.32
CA ILE A 490 -8.77 2.01 -0.46
C ILE A 490 -8.62 0.81 0.48
N GLY A 491 -8.10 1.05 1.68
CA GLY A 491 -7.75 -0.02 2.61
C GLY A 491 -6.70 -0.96 2.01
N ARG A 492 -7.11 -2.19 1.70
CA ARG A 492 -6.26 -3.21 1.05
C ARG A 492 -6.47 -3.33 -0.46
N MET A 493 -7.44 -2.58 -0.98
CA MET A 493 -7.83 -2.60 -2.39
C MET A 493 -7.13 -1.46 -3.11
N GLN A 494 -6.84 -1.65 -4.39
CA GLN A 494 -6.24 -0.62 -5.23
C GLN A 494 -7.01 -0.53 -6.54
N ILE A 495 -7.20 0.70 -7.00
CA ILE A 495 -7.76 1.00 -8.32
C ILE A 495 -6.90 2.08 -8.99
N ILE A 496 -6.72 1.95 -10.30
CA ILE A 496 -5.96 2.89 -11.11
C ILE A 496 -6.94 3.58 -12.05
N PHE A 497 -7.02 4.91 -11.93
CA PHE A 497 -7.73 5.74 -12.89
C PHE A 497 -6.73 6.37 -13.85
N GLU A 498 -7.01 6.33 -15.15
CA GLU A 498 -6.20 7.04 -16.14
C GLU A 498 -6.61 8.52 -16.18
N LYS A 499 -5.64 9.39 -16.42
CA LYS A 499 -5.88 10.79 -16.79
C LYS A 499 -6.15 10.86 -18.28
N GLU A 500 -6.91 11.87 -18.69
CA GLU A 500 -7.02 12.18 -20.11
C GLU A 500 -5.63 12.58 -20.63
N ASN A 501 -5.03 11.75 -21.48
CA ASN A 501 -3.68 11.92 -21.99
C ASN A 501 -3.67 11.76 -23.52
N ASP A 502 -2.86 12.58 -24.19
CA ASP A 502 -2.68 12.53 -25.63
C ASP A 502 -1.80 11.32 -26.02
N PRO A 503 -2.37 10.27 -26.65
CA PRO A 503 -1.63 9.05 -26.95
C PRO A 503 -0.56 9.24 -28.03
N THR A 504 -0.48 10.41 -28.69
CA THR A 504 0.55 10.75 -29.68
C THR A 504 1.91 11.07 -29.05
N LEU A 505 1.97 11.33 -27.74
CA LEU A 505 3.19 11.70 -27.03
C LEU A 505 3.79 10.48 -26.33
N LEU A 506 4.95 10.01 -26.79
CA LEU A 506 5.66 8.88 -26.18
C LEU A 506 6.57 9.39 -25.06
N ARG A 507 6.15 9.16 -23.82
CA ARG A 507 6.88 9.58 -22.61
C ARG A 507 7.54 8.39 -21.92
N SER A 508 8.68 8.65 -21.27
CA SER A 508 9.34 7.67 -20.41
C SER A 508 8.52 7.48 -19.13
N SER A 509 8.28 6.23 -18.74
CA SER A 509 7.60 5.87 -17.50
C SER A 509 8.52 5.78 -16.28
N CYS A 510 9.84 5.76 -16.48
CA CYS A 510 10.80 5.64 -15.38
C CYS A 510 12.09 6.42 -15.64
N ALA A 511 12.93 6.52 -14.61
CA ALA A 511 14.24 7.14 -14.73
C ALA A 511 15.26 6.14 -15.31
N GLY A 512 16.18 6.63 -16.15
CA GLY A 512 17.22 5.80 -16.76
C GLY A 512 17.95 6.52 -17.88
N LYS A 513 19.01 5.91 -18.43
CA LYS A 513 19.77 6.47 -19.55
C LYS A 513 19.26 5.90 -20.87
N LEU A 514 18.90 6.75 -21.83
CA LEU A 514 18.54 6.31 -23.17
C LEU A 514 19.77 5.68 -23.86
N LEU A 515 19.67 4.45 -24.35
CA LEU A 515 20.78 3.75 -25.00
C LEU A 515 20.73 3.98 -26.52
N THR A 516 19.71 3.44 -27.17
CA THR A 516 19.55 3.46 -28.64
C THR A 516 18.09 3.65 -29.02
N TYR A 517 17.86 4.21 -30.21
CA TYR A 517 16.57 4.11 -30.89
C TYR A 517 16.59 2.88 -31.79
N GLU A 518 15.55 2.07 -31.71
CA GLU A 518 15.37 0.90 -32.59
C GLU A 518 14.53 1.26 -33.84
N ALA A 519 13.89 2.44 -33.84
CA ALA A 519 13.10 2.98 -34.94
C ALA A 519 13.71 4.26 -35.55
N GLU A 520 13.44 4.50 -36.84
CA GLU A 520 13.88 5.70 -37.57
C GLU A 520 12.78 6.77 -37.68
N ASP A 521 13.19 8.04 -37.86
CA ASP A 521 12.23 9.13 -38.05
C ASP A 521 11.40 8.90 -39.32
N GLY A 522 10.08 9.01 -39.20
CA GLY A 522 9.11 8.71 -40.26
C GLY A 522 8.69 7.25 -40.35
N GLU A 523 9.32 6.34 -39.61
CA GLU A 523 8.93 4.91 -39.58
C GLU A 523 7.52 4.75 -38.99
N LEU A 524 6.69 3.91 -39.61
CA LEU A 524 5.34 3.63 -39.14
C LEU A 524 5.40 2.56 -38.05
N LEU A 525 5.15 2.96 -36.80
CA LEU A 525 5.11 2.04 -35.68
C LEU A 525 3.68 1.65 -35.32
N LEU A 526 3.47 0.38 -34.98
CA LEU A 526 2.22 -0.18 -34.49
C LEU A 526 2.26 -0.36 -32.95
N PRO A 527 1.10 -0.39 -32.27
CA PRO A 527 1.05 -0.73 -30.85
C PRO A 527 1.78 -2.05 -30.54
N GLY A 528 2.63 -2.02 -29.51
CA GLY A 528 3.45 -3.14 -29.05
C GLY A 528 4.85 -3.22 -29.66
N GLN A 529 5.13 -2.48 -30.75
CA GLN A 529 6.46 -2.42 -31.35
C GLN A 529 7.43 -1.59 -30.50
N ILE A 530 8.70 -2.02 -30.50
CA ILE A 530 9.79 -1.37 -29.78
C ILE A 530 10.25 -0.17 -30.61
N TYR A 531 10.44 0.98 -29.98
CA TYR A 531 10.95 2.18 -30.64
C TYR A 531 12.31 2.63 -30.08
N ALA A 532 12.64 2.27 -28.85
CA ALA A 532 13.91 2.61 -28.21
C ALA A 532 14.27 1.59 -27.13
N SER A 533 15.54 1.60 -26.72
CA SER A 533 16.05 0.86 -25.57
C SER A 533 16.69 1.84 -24.57
N MET A 534 16.53 1.56 -23.28
CA MET A 534 17.14 2.37 -22.22
C MET A 534 17.71 1.49 -21.11
N GLU A 535 18.68 2.02 -20.39
CA GLU A 535 19.27 1.39 -19.22
C GLU A 535 18.68 2.01 -17.95
N SER A 536 18.09 1.17 -17.09
CA SER A 536 17.67 1.57 -15.74
C SER A 536 18.05 0.48 -14.75
N MET A 537 18.67 0.84 -13.64
CA MET A 537 19.14 -0.10 -12.61
C MET A 537 19.98 -1.28 -13.15
N LYS A 538 20.89 -1.01 -14.09
CA LYS A 538 21.75 -2.01 -14.79
C LYS A 538 20.98 -3.06 -15.61
N VAL A 539 19.71 -2.80 -15.92
CA VAL A 539 18.86 -3.62 -16.78
C VAL A 539 18.53 -2.84 -18.05
N VAL A 540 18.67 -3.50 -19.20
CA VAL A 540 18.23 -2.95 -20.50
C VAL A 540 16.73 -3.19 -20.65
N LEU A 541 15.99 -2.12 -20.94
CA LEU A 541 14.54 -2.09 -21.04
C LEU A 541 14.10 -1.66 -22.44
N ASP A 542 13.22 -2.46 -23.04
CA ASP A 542 12.57 -2.13 -24.31
C ASP A 542 11.45 -1.10 -24.09
N MET A 543 11.53 0.03 -24.77
CA MET A 543 10.45 1.02 -24.83
C MET A 543 9.52 0.72 -26.01
N ARG A 544 8.25 0.48 -25.71
CA ARG A 544 7.24 0.06 -26.70
C ARG A 544 6.13 1.08 -26.87
N VAL A 545 5.60 1.15 -28.09
CA VAL A 545 4.39 1.93 -28.40
C VAL A 545 3.19 1.32 -27.67
N LYS A 546 2.46 2.12 -26.88
CA LYS A 546 1.42 1.59 -25.97
C LYS A 546 0.05 1.45 -26.64
N LYS A 547 -0.52 2.56 -27.12
CA LYS A 547 -1.96 2.65 -27.47
C LYS A 547 -2.23 2.84 -28.96
N ILE A 548 -1.53 3.74 -29.64
CA ILE A 548 -1.77 4.07 -31.06
C ILE A 548 -0.53 3.86 -31.90
N GLY A 549 -0.72 3.50 -33.17
CA GLY A 549 0.35 3.54 -34.16
C GLY A 549 0.44 4.92 -34.83
N GLY A 550 1.60 5.23 -35.39
CA GLY A 550 1.84 6.50 -36.07
C GLY A 550 3.26 6.63 -36.61
N HIS A 551 3.51 7.71 -37.34
CA HIS A 551 4.85 8.02 -37.85
C HIS A 551 5.74 8.50 -36.70
N PHE A 552 6.82 7.77 -36.47
CA PHE A 552 7.73 7.99 -35.36
C PHE A 552 8.60 9.23 -35.56
N LYS A 553 8.81 9.99 -34.49
CA LYS A 553 9.71 11.16 -34.49
C LYS A 553 10.47 11.27 -33.19
N LYS A 554 11.79 11.24 -33.28
CA LYS A 554 12.74 11.33 -32.16
C LYS A 554 12.67 12.72 -31.52
N VAL A 555 12.76 12.76 -30.19
CA VAL A 555 12.78 14.01 -29.42
C VAL A 555 13.96 14.02 -28.44
N ALA A 556 14.14 12.94 -27.67
CA ALA A 556 15.27 12.79 -26.75
C ALA A 556 16.55 12.37 -27.49
N GLN A 557 17.72 12.67 -26.92
CA GLN A 557 19.01 12.29 -27.50
C GLN A 557 19.55 11.00 -26.87
N PRO A 558 20.16 10.07 -27.65
CA PRO A 558 20.86 8.92 -27.09
C PRO A 558 21.92 9.35 -26.06
N GLY A 559 21.96 8.66 -24.93
CA GLY A 559 22.80 8.99 -23.79
C GLY A 559 22.20 9.97 -22.78
N GLN A 560 21.04 10.60 -23.08
CA GLN A 560 20.33 11.48 -22.16
C GLN A 560 19.77 10.71 -20.96
N MET A 561 19.85 11.33 -19.77
CA MET A 561 19.18 10.82 -18.58
C MET A 561 17.69 11.22 -18.62
N LEU A 562 16.82 10.23 -18.64
CA LEU A 562 15.38 10.34 -18.65
C LEU A 562 14.84 10.30 -17.22
N HIS A 563 13.74 11.00 -16.98
CA HIS A 563 12.94 10.93 -15.75
C HIS A 563 11.49 10.51 -16.08
N PRO A 564 10.70 10.02 -15.11
CA PRO A 564 9.28 9.73 -15.32
C PRO A 564 8.53 10.94 -15.90
N GLY A 565 7.77 10.72 -16.98
CA GLY A 565 7.03 11.75 -17.73
C GLY A 565 7.82 12.50 -18.81
N THR A 566 9.15 12.27 -18.90
CA THR A 566 10.00 12.92 -19.92
C THR A 566 9.57 12.50 -21.33
N LEU A 567 9.40 13.45 -22.24
CA LEU A 567 9.04 13.18 -23.63
C LEU A 567 10.23 12.57 -24.36
N VAL A 568 10.07 11.35 -24.88
CA VAL A 568 11.12 10.60 -25.60
C VAL A 568 10.93 10.68 -27.10
N ALA A 569 9.69 10.60 -27.57
CA ALA A 569 9.34 10.66 -29.00
C ALA A 569 7.89 11.14 -29.21
N ARG A 570 7.52 11.41 -30.46
CA ARG A 570 6.15 11.70 -30.89
C ARG A 570 5.72 10.73 -31.98
N LEU A 571 4.41 10.51 -32.05
CA LEU A 571 3.74 9.78 -33.13
C LEU A 571 2.87 10.78 -33.89
N GLU A 572 3.22 11.07 -35.13
CA GLU A 572 2.38 11.87 -36.03
C GLU A 572 1.27 10.95 -36.57
N ALA A 573 0.01 11.35 -36.38
CA ALA A 573 -1.16 10.51 -36.67
C ALA A 573 -1.40 10.33 -38.17
N GLN A 574 -1.86 9.14 -38.56
CA GLN A 574 -2.36 8.86 -39.91
C GLN A 574 -3.75 9.51 -40.09
N ASN A 575 -4.02 10.08 -41.27
CA ASN A 575 -5.38 10.49 -41.64
C ASN A 575 -6.30 9.25 -41.64
N GLY A 576 -7.07 9.04 -40.55
CA GLY A 576 -8.08 7.97 -40.46
C GLY A 576 -8.02 7.05 -39.23
N LEU A 577 -7.02 7.17 -38.33
CA LEU A 577 -7.05 6.46 -37.05
C LEU A 577 -7.90 7.24 -36.05
N THR A 578 -9.14 6.79 -35.84
CA THR A 578 -10.02 7.31 -34.78
C THR A 578 -9.34 7.05 -33.44
N VAL A 579 -8.90 8.12 -32.79
CA VAL A 579 -8.59 8.10 -31.35
C VAL A 579 -9.84 7.53 -30.68
N THR A 580 -9.78 6.31 -30.14
CA THR A 580 -10.83 5.79 -29.25
C THR A 580 -10.80 6.65 -28.00
N LYS A 581 -11.49 7.79 -28.06
CA LYS A 581 -11.73 8.65 -26.92
C LYS A 581 -12.54 7.85 -25.90
N PRO A 582 -12.25 8.00 -24.61
CA PRO A 582 -13.09 7.43 -23.56
C PRO A 582 -14.55 7.82 -23.78
N ILE A 583 -15.47 6.89 -23.52
CA ILE A 583 -16.91 7.15 -23.62
C ILE A 583 -17.36 7.78 -22.31
N ASP A 584 -18.08 8.89 -22.37
CA ASP A 584 -18.64 9.51 -21.18
C ASP A 584 -19.66 8.57 -20.52
N PHE A 585 -19.55 8.44 -19.19
CA PHE A 585 -20.54 7.72 -18.42
C PHE A 585 -21.81 8.58 -18.31
N GLU A 586 -22.87 8.22 -19.04
CA GLU A 586 -24.14 8.96 -19.03
C GLU A 586 -25.08 8.53 -17.90
N ASP A 587 -24.87 7.36 -17.32
CA ASP A 587 -25.70 6.79 -16.27
C ASP A 587 -25.39 7.38 -14.88
N SER A 588 -26.13 6.97 -13.85
CA SER A 588 -25.82 7.34 -12.46
C SER A 588 -25.88 6.13 -11.53
N PHE A 589 -25.03 6.11 -10.51
CA PHE A 589 -25.02 5.00 -9.56
C PHE A 589 -26.32 5.00 -8.74
N ALA A 590 -27.05 3.87 -8.75
CA ALA A 590 -28.29 3.71 -7.98
C ALA A 590 -28.08 3.95 -6.48
N GLU A 591 -26.89 3.62 -6.00
CA GLU A 591 -26.51 3.78 -4.60
C GLU A 591 -26.27 5.23 -4.15
N TRP A 592 -26.20 6.19 -5.09
CA TRP A 592 -26.00 7.62 -4.82
C TRP A 592 -27.34 8.38 -4.69
N THR A 593 -28.41 7.68 -4.29
CA THR A 593 -29.68 8.32 -3.89
C THR A 593 -29.69 8.57 -2.39
N GLN A 594 -30.07 9.79 -1.97
CA GLN A 594 -29.99 10.22 -0.58
C GLN A 594 -30.78 9.34 0.41
N ASN A 595 -30.02 8.92 1.43
CA ASN A 595 -30.32 8.71 2.85
C ASN A 595 -31.41 7.72 3.26
N VAL A 596 -30.94 6.58 3.80
CA VAL A 596 -31.65 5.80 4.80
C VAL A 596 -31.94 6.71 6.00
N THR A 597 -33.19 7.16 6.12
CA THR A 597 -33.70 7.88 7.30
C THR A 597 -33.71 6.95 8.52
N LYS A 598 -32.57 6.73 9.15
CA LYS A 598 -32.57 6.34 10.57
C LYS A 598 -33.04 7.57 11.35
N LYS A 599 -34.18 7.46 12.04
CA LYS A 599 -34.60 8.47 13.02
C LYS A 599 -33.49 8.58 14.07
N SER A 600 -32.68 9.64 13.94
CA SER A 600 -31.66 9.96 14.94
C SER A 600 -32.35 10.51 16.19
N PRO A 601 -31.79 10.30 17.39
CA PRO A 601 -32.25 10.99 18.61
C PRO A 601 -32.32 12.50 18.37
N ILE A 602 -33.30 13.18 18.96
CA ILE A 602 -33.57 14.60 18.67
C ILE A 602 -32.37 15.49 18.99
N ASN A 603 -31.58 15.16 20.02
CA ASN A 603 -30.37 15.91 20.37
C ASN A 603 -29.23 15.74 19.34
N MET A 604 -29.09 14.56 18.73
CA MET A 604 -28.15 14.38 17.62
C MET A 604 -28.62 15.16 16.40
N TYR A 605 -29.91 15.11 16.10
CA TYR A 605 -30.49 15.86 15.00
C TYR A 605 -30.35 17.38 15.19
N PHE A 606 -30.57 17.89 16.41
CA PHE A 606 -30.29 19.28 16.80
C PHE A 606 -28.85 19.68 16.50
N THR A 607 -27.90 18.89 16.97
CA THR A 607 -26.47 19.18 16.80
C THR A 607 -26.09 19.23 15.32
N ASN A 608 -26.60 18.30 14.52
CA ASN A 608 -26.34 18.25 13.08
C ASN A 608 -26.93 19.46 12.36
N VAL A 609 -28.19 19.81 12.61
CA VAL A 609 -28.86 20.95 11.94
C VAL A 609 -28.21 22.28 12.31
N VAL A 610 -27.86 22.49 13.58
CA VAL A 610 -27.13 23.70 14.01
C VAL A 610 -25.76 23.77 13.34
N GLN A 611 -25.03 22.65 13.27
CA GLN A 611 -23.74 22.59 12.59
C GLN A 611 -23.87 22.86 11.08
N GLU A 612 -24.91 22.37 10.41
CA GLU A 612 -25.17 22.67 8.99
C GLU A 612 -25.39 24.17 8.75
N VAL A 613 -26.11 24.86 9.65
CA VAL A 613 -26.28 26.33 9.55
C VAL A 613 -24.94 27.05 9.75
N HIS A 614 -24.13 26.64 10.73
CA HIS A 614 -22.79 27.19 10.90
C HIS A 614 -21.92 26.95 9.67
N ASN A 615 -21.97 25.76 9.07
CA ASN A 615 -21.20 25.44 7.86
C ASN A 615 -21.57 26.37 6.70
N VAL A 616 -22.86 26.66 6.49
CA VAL A 616 -23.30 27.63 5.49
C VAL A 616 -22.74 29.02 5.79
N PHE A 617 -22.80 29.47 7.04
CA PHE A 617 -22.22 30.76 7.45
C PHE A 617 -20.68 30.79 7.37
N ASP A 618 -20.01 29.65 7.46
CA ASP A 618 -18.57 29.50 7.21
C ASP A 618 -18.22 29.50 5.71
N GLY A 619 -19.22 29.48 4.82
CA GLY A 619 -19.05 29.52 3.36
C GLY A 619 -19.18 28.16 2.67
N TYR A 620 -19.46 27.09 3.41
CA TYR A 620 -19.70 25.76 2.83
C TYR A 620 -21.12 25.69 2.24
N CYS A 621 -21.29 26.16 1.02
CA CYS A 621 -22.59 26.24 0.36
C CYS A 621 -22.70 25.28 -0.83
N LYS A 622 -23.89 24.69 -1.01
CA LYS A 622 -24.27 24.04 -2.27
C LYS A 622 -24.47 25.11 -3.34
N THR A 623 -24.22 24.79 -4.61
CA THR A 623 -24.43 25.74 -5.71
C THR A 623 -25.90 25.82 -6.12
N GLU A 624 -26.35 27.00 -6.58
CA GLU A 624 -27.66 27.18 -7.21
C GLU A 624 -27.84 26.28 -8.45
N PRO A 625 -29.07 25.83 -8.80
CA PRO A 625 -30.39 26.24 -8.27
C PRO A 625 -30.86 25.48 -7.00
N THR A 626 -30.01 24.60 -6.45
CA THR A 626 -30.43 23.68 -5.39
C THR A 626 -30.40 24.28 -3.99
N PHE A 627 -29.68 25.40 -3.81
CA PHE A 627 -29.41 25.96 -2.50
C PHE A 627 -30.64 26.61 -1.88
N SER A 628 -31.45 27.35 -2.65
CA SER A 628 -32.66 27.99 -2.10
C SER A 628 -33.61 26.96 -1.45
N ASN A 629 -33.93 25.87 -2.15
CA ASN A 629 -34.81 24.81 -1.62
C ASN A 629 -34.18 24.12 -0.39
N TYR A 630 -32.86 23.90 -0.42
CA TYR A 630 -32.14 23.35 0.72
C TYR A 630 -32.21 24.30 1.93
N ALA A 631 -32.07 25.61 1.73
CA ALA A 631 -32.16 26.59 2.81
C ALA A 631 -33.56 26.64 3.43
N ASP A 632 -34.64 26.45 2.65
CA ASP A 632 -36.00 26.33 3.22
C ASP A 632 -36.12 25.09 4.12
N SER A 633 -35.70 23.93 3.60
CA SER A 633 -35.74 22.66 4.35
C SER A 633 -34.87 22.71 5.63
N LEU A 634 -33.71 23.38 5.57
CA LEU A 634 -32.82 23.56 6.71
C LEU A 634 -33.44 24.45 7.79
N VAL A 635 -34.10 25.55 7.39
CA VAL A 635 -34.81 26.44 8.33
C VAL A 635 -36.00 25.71 8.96
N GLU A 636 -36.79 24.98 8.18
CA GLU A 636 -37.89 24.16 8.73
C GLU A 636 -37.38 23.14 9.74
N SER A 637 -36.30 22.43 9.42
CA SER A 637 -35.66 21.47 10.31
C SER A 637 -35.15 22.13 11.58
N LEU A 638 -34.49 23.29 11.48
CA LEU A 638 -33.98 24.04 12.62
C LEU A 638 -35.09 24.40 13.61
N PHE A 639 -36.18 25.00 13.12
CA PHE A 639 -37.30 25.39 13.99
C PHE A 639 -38.12 24.19 14.48
N SER A 640 -38.19 23.10 13.71
CA SER A 640 -38.82 21.85 14.15
C SER A 640 -38.10 21.27 15.37
N VAL A 641 -36.76 21.29 15.37
CA VAL A 641 -35.98 20.72 16.48
C VAL A 641 -35.90 21.65 17.67
N LEU A 642 -35.76 22.96 17.43
CA LEU A 642 -35.75 23.97 18.50
C LEU A 642 -37.08 24.05 19.26
N GLY A 643 -38.19 23.71 18.60
CA GLY A 643 -39.52 23.64 19.20
C GLY A 643 -39.85 22.33 19.90
N ASP A 644 -38.99 21.31 19.81
CA ASP A 644 -39.26 19.99 20.40
C ASP A 644 -39.05 20.02 21.93
N GLN A 645 -40.09 19.68 22.68
CA GLN A 645 -40.08 19.65 24.14
C GLN A 645 -39.15 18.56 24.71
N LEU A 646 -38.79 17.54 23.93
CA LEU A 646 -37.90 16.46 24.36
C LEU A 646 -36.40 16.83 24.30
N LEU A 647 -36.03 17.86 23.54
CA LEU A 647 -34.65 18.30 23.38
C LEU A 647 -33.91 18.54 24.73
N PRO A 648 -34.44 19.30 25.70
CA PRO A 648 -33.77 19.51 26.99
C PRO A 648 -33.59 18.22 27.79
N TYR A 649 -34.56 17.30 27.73
CA TYR A 649 -34.50 16.01 28.41
C TYR A 649 -33.40 15.13 27.82
N GLU A 650 -33.31 15.02 26.49
CA GLU A 650 -32.25 14.24 25.84
C GLU A 650 -30.85 14.85 26.05
N GLN A 651 -30.72 16.18 25.98
CA GLN A 651 -29.45 16.86 26.28
C GLN A 651 -28.98 16.57 27.71
N MET A 652 -29.90 16.63 28.66
CA MET A 652 -29.62 16.35 30.07
C MET A 652 -29.28 14.87 30.30
N GLN A 653 -30.05 13.94 29.72
CA GLN A 653 -29.78 12.50 29.80
C GLN A 653 -28.41 12.12 29.22
N GLN A 654 -28.04 12.69 28.07
CA GLN A 654 -26.73 12.44 27.47
C GLN A 654 -25.58 12.89 28.38
N LYS A 655 -25.70 14.07 29.01
CA LYS A 655 -24.69 14.57 29.96
C LYS A 655 -24.66 13.75 31.25
N LEU A 656 -25.81 13.39 31.80
CA LEU A 656 -25.90 12.53 32.99
C LEU A 656 -25.33 11.14 32.76
N ALA A 657 -25.58 10.52 31.59
CA ALA A 657 -25.05 9.20 31.26
C ALA A 657 -23.52 9.15 31.34
N VAL A 658 -22.84 10.22 30.90
CA VAL A 658 -21.38 10.36 30.96
C VAL A 658 -20.88 10.54 32.41
N MET A 659 -21.68 11.15 33.28
CA MET A 659 -21.29 11.52 34.64
C MET A 659 -21.83 10.57 35.74
N LYS A 660 -22.62 9.57 35.35
CA LYS A 660 -23.29 8.63 36.25
C LYS A 660 -22.37 7.99 37.30
N SER A 661 -21.12 7.66 36.92
CA SER A 661 -20.13 7.03 37.81
C SER A 661 -19.45 7.99 38.78
N ARG A 662 -19.55 9.31 38.53
CA ARG A 662 -18.90 10.36 39.34
C ARG A 662 -19.86 11.04 40.32
N ILE A 663 -21.16 10.82 40.15
CA ILE A 663 -22.23 11.40 40.95
C ILE A 663 -22.68 10.37 41.99
N LYS A 664 -22.88 10.80 43.26
CA LYS A 664 -23.35 9.89 44.31
C LYS A 664 -24.75 9.33 43.99
N PRO A 665 -25.04 8.05 44.33
CA PRO A 665 -26.30 7.40 43.96
C PRO A 665 -27.56 8.14 44.42
N LYS A 666 -27.51 8.78 45.61
CA LYS A 666 -28.65 9.49 46.20
C LYS A 666 -29.14 10.65 45.30
N ILE A 667 -28.23 11.53 44.89
CA ILE A 667 -28.56 12.67 44.03
C ILE A 667 -28.81 12.22 42.59
N LEU A 668 -28.10 11.19 42.11
CA LEU A 668 -28.34 10.61 40.78
C LEU A 668 -29.77 10.06 40.62
N ASN A 669 -30.29 9.36 41.64
CA ASN A 669 -31.66 8.84 41.61
C ASN A 669 -32.69 9.98 41.59
N GLN A 670 -32.49 11.02 42.42
CA GLN A 670 -33.35 12.21 42.40
C GLN A 670 -33.34 12.91 41.04
N LEU A 671 -32.18 13.02 40.39
CA LEU A 671 -32.07 13.61 39.05
C LEU A 671 -32.77 12.76 37.98
N ASN A 672 -32.71 11.44 38.07
CA ASN A 672 -33.42 10.55 37.14
C ASN A 672 -34.93 10.62 37.32
N GLU A 673 -35.42 10.69 38.56
CA GLU A 673 -36.86 10.87 38.85
C GLU A 673 -37.41 12.14 38.18
N PHE A 674 -36.67 13.26 38.24
CA PHE A 674 -37.07 14.51 37.56
C PHE A 674 -37.08 14.41 36.03
N LEU A 675 -36.37 13.44 35.44
CA LEU A 675 -36.32 13.23 34.00
C LEU A 675 -37.33 12.18 33.50
N GLU A 676 -37.77 11.28 34.37
CA GLU A 676 -38.83 10.30 34.08
C GLU A 676 -40.22 10.93 34.11
N VAL A 677 -40.46 11.84 35.07
CA VAL A 677 -41.69 12.63 35.15
C VAL A 677 -41.62 13.74 34.10
N ARG A 678 -41.84 13.39 32.83
CA ARG A 678 -41.88 14.34 31.70
C ARG A 678 -43.00 15.36 31.95
N ALA A 679 -42.63 16.56 32.36
CA ALA A 679 -43.53 17.68 32.57
C ALA A 679 -43.61 18.54 31.29
N ASP A 680 -44.66 19.35 31.17
CA ASP A 680 -44.83 20.27 30.04
C ASP A 680 -43.66 21.27 29.92
N ASP A 681 -43.08 21.66 31.07
CA ASP A 681 -41.88 22.49 31.17
C ASP A 681 -40.73 21.72 31.82
N PHE A 682 -39.54 21.82 31.20
CA PHE A 682 -38.32 21.21 31.73
C PHE A 682 -37.98 21.78 33.13
N PRO A 683 -37.83 20.94 34.18
CA PRO A 683 -37.83 21.39 35.58
C PRO A 683 -36.49 21.98 36.06
N VAL A 684 -35.99 23.03 35.39
CA VAL A 684 -34.69 23.66 35.65
C VAL A 684 -34.51 24.06 37.11
N LYS A 685 -35.50 24.73 37.70
CA LYS A 685 -35.43 25.23 39.09
C LYS A 685 -35.35 24.09 40.12
N LYS A 686 -36.09 23.00 39.90
CA LYS A 686 -36.09 21.83 40.80
C LYS A 686 -34.74 21.11 40.74
N ILE A 687 -34.21 20.92 39.53
CA ILE A 687 -32.91 20.28 39.33
C ILE A 687 -31.77 21.13 39.93
N ARG A 688 -31.76 22.45 39.66
CA ARG A 688 -30.74 23.36 40.23
C ARG A 688 -30.76 23.34 41.75
N LYS A 689 -31.94 23.42 42.36
CA LYS A 689 -32.10 23.36 43.82
C LYS A 689 -31.59 22.04 44.39
N ALA A 690 -31.90 20.90 43.76
CA ALA A 690 -31.40 19.59 44.23
C ALA A 690 -29.86 19.50 44.20
N ILE A 691 -29.21 20.11 43.21
CA ILE A 691 -27.75 20.18 43.14
C ILE A 691 -27.18 21.13 44.20
N GLU A 692 -27.81 22.29 44.40
CA GLU A 692 -27.40 23.26 45.43
C GLU A 692 -27.55 22.69 46.84
N ASP A 693 -28.66 22.04 47.14
CA ASP A 693 -28.92 21.37 48.42
C ASP A 693 -27.84 20.29 48.68
N TYR A 694 -27.50 19.49 47.66
CA TYR A 694 -26.42 18.50 47.76
C TYR A 694 -25.03 19.14 47.98
N LEU A 695 -24.73 20.25 47.30
CA LEU A 695 -23.44 20.94 47.43
C LEU A 695 -23.29 21.65 48.79
N ASN A 696 -24.40 22.11 49.37
CA ASN A 696 -24.45 22.74 50.70
C ASN A 696 -24.29 21.72 51.84
N ASP A 697 -24.66 20.46 51.61
CA ASP A 697 -24.48 19.35 52.55
C ASP A 697 -23.01 18.85 52.62
N LEU A 698 -22.12 19.35 51.75
CA LEU A 698 -20.72 18.93 51.67
C LEU A 698 -19.77 19.85 52.47
N ASP A 699 -18.65 19.28 52.91
CA ASP A 699 -17.54 20.03 53.50
C ASP A 699 -16.99 21.08 52.50
N PRO A 700 -16.75 22.34 52.91
CA PRO A 700 -16.29 23.43 52.04
C PRO A 700 -15.09 23.10 51.14
N GLN A 701 -14.18 22.22 51.56
CA GLN A 701 -13.06 21.79 50.71
C GLN A 701 -13.50 20.84 49.59
N LYS A 702 -14.45 19.94 49.84
CA LYS A 702 -14.99 18.98 48.87
C LYS A 702 -16.04 19.60 47.95
N THR A 703 -16.71 20.67 48.38
CA THR A 703 -17.69 21.40 47.56
C THR A 703 -17.07 21.94 46.27
N LYS A 704 -15.81 22.38 46.28
CA LYS A 704 -15.14 22.88 45.06
C LYS A 704 -14.93 21.79 44.01
N GLU A 705 -14.48 20.61 44.43
CA GLU A 705 -14.25 19.46 43.55
C GLU A 705 -15.57 18.91 42.98
N GLU A 706 -16.58 18.74 43.84
CA GLU A 706 -17.90 18.25 43.43
C GLU A 706 -18.63 19.25 42.54
N LYS A 707 -18.47 20.57 42.78
CA LYS A 707 -19.03 21.60 41.89
C LYS A 707 -18.48 21.51 40.46
N MET A 708 -17.22 21.13 40.29
CA MET A 708 -16.64 20.88 38.95
C MET A 708 -17.27 19.67 38.25
N ILE A 709 -17.78 18.68 39.00
CA ILE A 709 -18.48 17.52 38.43
C ILE A 709 -19.84 17.92 37.88
N PHE A 710 -20.57 18.84 38.54
CA PHE A 710 -21.89 19.30 38.10
C PHE A 710 -21.85 20.43 37.05
N GLU A 711 -20.70 21.06 36.80
CA GLU A 711 -20.50 22.12 35.80
C GLU A 711 -21.17 21.81 34.43
N PRO A 712 -21.02 20.60 33.82
CA PRO A 712 -21.65 20.31 32.54
C PRO A 712 -23.19 20.25 32.61
N ILE A 713 -23.76 19.81 33.74
CA ILE A 713 -25.22 19.84 33.99
C ILE A 713 -25.68 21.28 34.14
N THR A 714 -25.00 22.07 34.97
CA THR A 714 -25.37 23.47 35.22
C THR A 714 -25.37 24.28 33.93
N ARG A 715 -24.45 23.99 32.99
CA ARG A 715 -24.46 24.59 31.65
C ARG A 715 -25.69 24.24 30.81
N VAL A 716 -26.17 22.99 30.88
CA VAL A 716 -27.43 22.61 30.22
C VAL A 716 -28.60 23.35 30.86
N LEU A 717 -28.66 23.38 32.19
CA LEU A 717 -29.70 24.10 32.94
C LEU A 717 -29.75 25.59 32.60
N ALA A 718 -28.58 26.24 32.47
CA ALA A 718 -28.47 27.64 32.09
C ALA A 718 -29.05 27.93 30.68
N LYS A 719 -28.89 27.00 29.73
CA LYS A 719 -29.46 27.15 28.37
C LYS A 719 -30.99 27.18 28.35
N PHE A 720 -31.63 26.52 29.31
CA PHE A 720 -33.08 26.38 29.39
C PHE A 720 -33.70 27.19 30.54
N GLU A 721 -32.95 28.09 31.18
CA GLU A 721 -33.40 28.86 32.36
C GLU A 721 -34.67 29.69 32.11
N TYR A 722 -34.83 30.18 30.88
CA TYR A 722 -36.01 30.91 30.43
C TYR A 722 -36.91 30.08 29.50
N GLY A 723 -36.93 28.75 29.69
CA GLY A 723 -37.71 27.81 28.90
C GLY A 723 -37.13 27.53 27.51
N THR A 724 -37.90 26.81 26.68
CA THR A 724 -37.53 26.49 25.30
C THR A 724 -37.36 27.75 24.45
N GLU A 725 -38.24 28.76 24.58
CA GLU A 725 -38.10 30.05 23.89
C GLU A 725 -36.78 30.78 24.24
N GLY A 726 -36.31 30.65 25.48
CA GLY A 726 -35.00 31.17 25.89
C GLY A 726 -33.85 30.46 25.20
N HIS A 727 -33.93 29.14 25.09
CA HIS A 727 -32.94 28.37 24.36
C HIS A 727 -32.92 28.72 22.86
N VAL A 728 -34.10 28.86 22.23
CA VAL A 728 -34.19 29.30 20.83
C VAL A 728 -33.51 30.65 20.62
N ALA A 729 -33.75 31.62 21.51
CA ALA A 729 -33.10 32.92 21.43
C ALA A 729 -31.57 32.82 21.55
N LEU A 730 -31.04 32.00 22.47
CA LEU A 730 -29.59 31.79 22.62
C LEU A 730 -28.96 31.15 21.38
N VAL A 731 -29.62 30.17 20.76
CA VAL A 731 -29.12 29.52 19.54
C VAL A 731 -29.14 30.49 18.36
N LEU A 732 -30.21 31.28 18.21
CA LEU A 732 -30.30 32.28 17.14
C LEU A 732 -29.30 33.42 17.33
N ASP A 733 -29.06 33.86 18.57
CA ASP A 733 -28.03 34.85 18.91
C ASP A 733 -26.63 34.34 18.50
N ASP A 734 -26.32 33.07 18.77
CA ASP A 734 -25.05 32.46 18.37
C ASP A 734 -24.93 32.32 16.84
N LEU A 735 -25.97 31.82 16.16
CA LEU A 735 -25.98 31.64 14.70
C LEU A 735 -25.84 32.98 13.96
N LEU A 736 -26.67 33.97 14.30
CA LEU A 736 -26.61 35.29 13.68
C LEU A 736 -25.37 36.07 14.11
N GLY A 737 -24.90 35.86 15.33
CA GLY A 737 -23.63 36.41 15.83
C GLY A 737 -22.42 35.84 15.08
N HIS A 738 -22.48 34.57 14.67
CA HIS A 738 -21.46 33.93 13.84
C HIS A 738 -21.43 34.53 12.43
N TYR A 739 -22.59 34.70 11.81
CA TYR A 739 -22.73 35.46 10.55
C TYR A 739 -22.12 36.87 10.67
N TYR A 740 -22.48 37.63 11.71
CA TYR A 740 -21.94 38.97 11.94
C TYR A 740 -20.41 39.00 12.07
N LYS A 741 -19.84 38.08 12.86
CA LYS A 741 -18.38 37.97 13.07
C LYS A 741 -17.62 37.75 11.77
N SER A 742 -18.23 37.08 10.79
CA SER A 742 -17.60 36.85 9.49
C SER A 742 -17.62 38.09 8.59
N GLU A 743 -18.74 38.82 8.56
CA GLU A 743 -18.98 39.90 7.59
C GLU A 743 -18.53 41.30 8.05
N ILE A 744 -18.25 41.50 9.34
CA ILE A 744 -17.80 42.80 9.89
C ILE A 744 -16.53 43.36 9.23
N PHE A 745 -15.67 42.49 8.68
CA PHE A 745 -14.40 42.90 8.07
C PHE A 745 -14.58 43.40 6.62
N PHE A 746 -15.68 43.05 5.96
CA PHE A 746 -15.91 43.27 4.53
C PHE A 746 -16.90 44.43 4.27
N GLN A 747 -16.88 45.44 5.13
CA GLN A 747 -17.76 46.60 5.08
C GLN A 747 -17.23 47.77 4.24
N GLU A 748 -16.03 47.64 3.66
CA GLU A 748 -15.39 48.68 2.85
C GLU A 748 -15.49 48.32 1.37
N ASP A 749 -15.74 49.30 0.48
CA ASP A 749 -15.94 49.06 -0.97
C ASP A 749 -14.73 48.41 -1.67
N GLN A 750 -13.54 48.50 -1.07
CA GLN A 750 -12.30 47.95 -1.64
C GLN A 750 -11.86 46.70 -0.87
N TYR A 751 -11.96 45.54 -1.53
CA TYR A 751 -11.54 44.24 -1.02
C TYR A 751 -10.14 44.25 -0.38
N ASP A 752 -9.16 44.89 -1.02
CA ASP A 752 -7.78 44.94 -0.53
C ASP A 752 -7.67 45.61 0.86
N LYS A 753 -8.50 46.63 1.13
CA LYS A 753 -8.52 47.30 2.43
C LYS A 753 -9.17 46.44 3.50
N SER A 754 -10.27 45.75 3.16
CA SER A 754 -10.92 44.77 4.03
C SER A 754 -9.97 43.64 4.42
N VAL A 755 -9.23 43.08 3.46
CA VAL A 755 -8.23 42.03 3.73
C VAL A 755 -7.09 42.56 4.59
N THR A 756 -6.59 43.77 4.33
CA THR A 756 -5.54 44.38 5.15
C THR A 756 -5.99 44.56 6.60
N LYS A 757 -7.22 45.06 6.82
CA LYS A 757 -7.81 45.23 8.15
C LYS A 757 -8.00 43.90 8.87
N LEU A 758 -8.44 42.87 8.14
CA LEU A 758 -8.58 41.50 8.64
C LEU A 758 -7.22 40.98 9.15
N LEU A 759 -6.16 41.14 8.35
CA LEU A 759 -4.80 40.71 8.71
C LEU A 759 -4.20 41.49 9.89
N CYS A 760 -4.58 42.75 10.08
CA CYS A 760 -4.17 43.52 11.26
C CYS A 760 -4.85 43.04 12.55
N GLN A 761 -6.06 42.47 12.47
CA GLN A 761 -6.85 42.07 13.64
C GLN A 761 -6.72 40.58 13.99
N ILE A 762 -6.41 39.73 13.02
CA ILE A 762 -6.30 38.28 13.19
C ILE A 762 -4.89 37.83 12.79
N CYS A 763 -4.13 37.33 13.77
CA CYS A 763 -2.76 36.85 13.56
C CYS A 763 -2.68 35.51 12.81
N ASP A 764 -3.77 34.73 12.80
CA ASP A 764 -3.83 33.42 12.16
C ASP A 764 -4.20 33.55 10.68
N THR A 765 -3.22 33.28 9.80
CA THR A 765 -3.39 33.40 8.35
C THR A 765 -4.41 32.40 7.82
N GLU A 766 -4.46 31.17 8.33
CA GLU A 766 -5.41 30.15 7.86
C GLU A 766 -6.84 30.57 8.16
N ARG A 767 -7.08 31.12 9.35
CA ARG A 767 -8.36 31.69 9.73
C ARG A 767 -8.75 32.89 8.86
N CYS A 768 -7.81 33.74 8.49
CA CYS A 768 -8.05 34.84 7.56
C CYS A 768 -8.49 34.32 6.18
N VAL A 769 -7.79 33.32 5.62
CA VAL A 769 -8.18 32.70 4.34
C VAL A 769 -9.58 32.10 4.42
N ARG A 770 -9.93 31.47 5.54
CA ARG A 770 -11.29 30.93 5.76
C ARG A 770 -12.36 32.00 5.78
N LEU A 771 -12.12 33.13 6.43
CA LEU A 771 -13.06 34.25 6.43
C LEU A 771 -13.22 34.89 5.05
N ILE A 772 -12.13 35.01 4.29
CA ILE A 772 -12.17 35.45 2.90
C ILE A 772 -13.01 34.50 2.05
N CYS A 773 -12.77 33.19 2.17
CA CYS A 773 -13.54 32.16 1.47
C CYS A 773 -15.03 32.23 1.85
N SER A 774 -15.34 32.42 3.14
CA SER A 774 -16.70 32.60 3.64
C SER A 774 -17.42 33.78 2.99
N HIS A 775 -16.73 34.91 2.85
CA HIS A 775 -17.28 36.11 2.23
C HIS A 775 -17.59 35.92 0.72
N THR A 776 -16.85 35.06 0.01
CA THR A 776 -17.18 34.76 -1.41
C THR A 776 -18.58 34.17 -1.61
N LYS A 777 -19.20 33.64 -0.54
CA LYS A 777 -20.55 33.06 -0.53
C LYS A 777 -21.57 33.91 0.23
N VAL A 778 -21.34 35.21 0.31
CA VAL A 778 -22.24 36.16 1.00
C VAL A 778 -23.67 36.12 0.45
N SER A 779 -23.89 35.88 -0.84
CA SER A 779 -25.23 35.76 -1.45
C SER A 779 -26.06 34.64 -0.82
N GLU A 780 -25.47 33.45 -0.69
CA GLU A 780 -26.08 32.26 -0.11
C GLU A 780 -26.29 32.43 1.40
N LYS A 781 -25.31 33.04 2.09
CA LYS A 781 -25.40 33.38 3.51
C LYS A 781 -26.54 34.36 3.79
N ASN A 782 -26.66 35.41 2.97
CA ASN A 782 -27.74 36.39 3.04
C ASN A 782 -29.10 35.73 2.85
N LEU A 783 -29.22 34.81 1.88
CA LEU A 783 -30.47 34.10 1.66
C LEU A 783 -30.89 33.29 2.89
N LEU A 784 -29.98 32.53 3.50
CA LEU A 784 -30.27 31.76 4.71
C LEU A 784 -30.61 32.66 5.91
N ALA A 785 -29.81 33.71 6.14
CA ALA A 785 -30.06 34.68 7.21
C ALA A 785 -31.44 35.34 7.04
N MET A 786 -31.80 35.75 5.82
CA MET A 786 -33.11 36.33 5.52
C MET A 786 -34.26 35.35 5.75
N LYS A 787 -34.09 34.06 5.42
CA LYS A 787 -35.11 33.04 5.70
C LYS A 787 -35.31 32.82 7.20
N ILE A 788 -34.23 32.80 7.99
CA ILE A 788 -34.29 32.75 9.45
C ILE A 788 -35.02 33.99 10.01
N LEU A 789 -34.66 35.19 9.56
CA LEU A 789 -35.27 36.45 9.99
C LEU A 789 -36.77 36.53 9.64
N ARG A 790 -37.17 36.05 8.45
CA ARG A 790 -38.58 35.94 8.06
C ARG A 790 -39.35 34.98 8.95
N ARG A 791 -38.74 33.86 9.36
CA ARG A 791 -39.42 32.87 10.20
C ARG A 791 -39.71 33.40 11.62
N ILE A 792 -38.89 34.32 12.12
CA ILE A 792 -39.03 34.91 13.46
C ILE A 792 -39.80 36.24 13.49
N SER A 793 -40.10 36.84 12.32
CA SER A 793 -40.69 38.19 12.22
C SER A 793 -41.98 38.37 13.03
N ASN A 794 -42.73 37.29 13.23
CA ASN A 794 -44.02 37.30 13.93
C ASN A 794 -43.90 37.09 15.44
N ASN A 795 -42.71 36.76 15.98
CA ASN A 795 -42.51 36.51 17.42
C ASN A 795 -41.79 37.70 18.11
N ARG A 796 -42.58 38.67 18.57
CA ARG A 796 -42.09 39.89 19.26
C ARG A 796 -41.23 39.60 20.49
N ARG A 797 -41.54 38.56 21.27
CA ARG A 797 -40.80 38.21 22.49
C ARG A 797 -39.39 37.72 22.17
N LEU A 798 -39.27 36.90 21.12
CA LEU A 798 -38.00 36.38 20.65
C LEU A 798 -37.13 37.50 20.08
N ILE A 799 -37.71 38.40 19.27
CA ILE A 799 -37.01 39.57 18.71
C ILE A 799 -36.38 40.44 19.80
N LEU A 800 -37.11 40.73 20.88
CA LEU A 800 -36.59 41.54 21.99
C LEU A 800 -35.36 40.89 22.67
N ARG A 801 -35.29 39.56 22.72
CA ARG A 801 -34.15 38.85 23.33
C ARG A 801 -32.90 38.83 22.45
N ILE A 802 -33.06 38.85 21.13
CA ILE A 802 -31.94 38.85 20.16
C ILE A 802 -31.60 40.26 19.63
N SER A 803 -32.24 41.32 20.16
CA SER A 803 -32.01 42.73 19.76
C SER A 803 -30.52 43.10 19.66
N PRO A 804 -29.64 42.71 20.61
CA PRO A 804 -28.23 43.09 20.55
C PRO A 804 -27.50 42.61 19.30
N VAL A 805 -27.83 41.42 18.77
CA VAL A 805 -27.23 40.91 17.53
C VAL A 805 -27.91 41.50 16.31
N LEU A 806 -29.21 41.74 16.34
CA LEU A 806 -29.92 42.41 15.24
C LEU A 806 -29.43 43.86 15.04
N GLU A 807 -29.18 44.61 16.12
CA GLU A 807 -28.60 45.95 16.07
C GLU A 807 -27.20 45.96 15.46
N LYS A 808 -26.37 44.95 15.79
CA LYS A 808 -25.06 44.75 15.16
C LYS A 808 -25.17 44.47 13.67
N ILE A 809 -26.08 43.59 13.25
CA ILE A 809 -26.28 43.28 11.82
C ILE A 809 -26.85 44.51 11.08
N ALA A 810 -27.74 45.28 11.72
CA ALA A 810 -28.28 46.53 11.16
C ALA A 810 -27.21 47.62 11.01
N SER A 811 -26.06 47.51 11.68
CA SER A 811 -24.93 48.43 11.55
C SER A 811 -24.10 48.23 10.29
N PHE A 812 -24.35 47.17 9.51
CA PHE A 812 -23.70 46.98 8.23
C PHE A 812 -24.02 48.14 7.28
N VAL A 813 -22.98 48.66 6.64
CA VAL A 813 -23.09 49.80 5.72
C VAL A 813 -23.88 49.34 4.50
N LYS A 814 -24.83 50.18 4.06
CA LYS A 814 -25.72 49.89 2.92
C LYS A 814 -24.99 49.80 1.60
#